data_AF-A0A6F8PWP3-F1
#
_entry.id   AF-A0A6F8PWP3-F1
#
_cell.length_a   1.000
_cell.length_b   1.000
_cell.length_c   1.000
_cell.angle_alpha   90.00
_cell.angle_beta   90.00
_cell.angle_gamma   90.00
#
_symmetry.space_group_name_H-M   'P 1'
#
loop_
_entity.id
_entity.type
_entity.pdbx_description
1 polymer ?
#
loop_
_entity_poly.entity_id
_entity_poly.type
_entity_poly.pdbx_seq_one_letter_code
_entity_poly.pdbx_strand_id
1 'polypeptide(L)'
;MSNETNVPLPACLAKTWKQSEGSVLAGRDVLTHCLIVGTVAQKLIAQMPDWLKEAYFPEGSALVVACHDDGKVSPTFQHKIYKNLSATPEDIWAVLKSHTLDENAQWGGHAGVSQVTLEHLDAGKYIAEIAGQHHGWSPNIGARQAIAEVFGGQPWLSQRIVLIEQLKTALKQDFPAVENAIQAKLLAGLTTVSDWIGSGSLFDDPNEDWQLKIEQAIEQAGFVAPKIKQNLSFAQLFGFEPRQAQTALIELANQPGVYVLEAPMGLGKTEAALYAAYQLLAQNKATGLYFALPTQLTSEKIHERVDAFLKTILEEDSLHTSPLLLHGQAWLKAQMGEDAAPGGEWFSQGKKGILAPFAVGTIDQALMAVLHVKHGFVRTFGLAGKVVILDEVHTYDAYTGTVMDELVDTLRQLHCTVIILSATLTQERRQALLKTPVVEQAYPLISGVAHDTLTEITIEQMEAKSVAIHIEADTQAAIEEALSRAEQGQQVLWIENTVAEAQAVFLTLSAQASGLNIATGLLHSRFTQSHRQINEHQWVTAYGKAGWAERNQQGRILVGTQVLEQSLDIDADFLVTRLAPTDMILQRLGRLWRHDNPNRHAQAQCEVWLLAPALAQAIENPKQAFGHSAWVYATYVLCRTLQLWQDLSQVNLPQDIRTLIEATYQTRTETDSLATYLHELETQRKKLRSLALQGMSAIGRAKPDEAVTTRYSEQETVEVLLLKQVELNQTHQNQLGTWLTFSDDHREFYPHNGRAFGHKKWRELAAKLQLSLVKIAIHQTPKAVKQKNLAWLKDYLYLGYPDEQADAAIRIALIREDDQLITLDGSPQINEKYTLSYNDWLGYQTLKTEG
;
A
#
# COMPACT_ATOMS: atom_id res chain seq x y z
N MET A 1 53.96 -29.25 5.13
CA MET A 1 53.02 -28.23 4.63
C MET A 1 51.64 -28.79 4.87
N SER A 2 50.96 -28.29 5.89
CA SER A 2 49.55 -28.61 6.16
C SER A 2 48.74 -28.24 4.94
N ASN A 3 48.02 -29.20 4.34
CA ASN A 3 46.99 -28.88 3.35
C ASN A 3 45.90 -28.10 4.10
N GLU A 4 45.93 -26.77 4.07
CA GLU A 4 44.85 -25.95 4.60
C GLU A 4 43.58 -26.26 3.79
N THR A 5 42.58 -26.82 4.46
CA THR A 5 41.31 -27.27 3.86
C THR A 5 40.26 -26.15 3.77
N ASN A 6 40.61 -24.93 4.18
CA ASN A 6 39.74 -23.77 4.24
C ASN A 6 40.51 -22.47 4.03
N VAL A 7 39.80 -21.41 3.64
CA VAL A 7 40.34 -20.05 3.54
C VAL A 7 40.43 -19.44 4.94
N PRO A 8 41.54 -18.79 5.34
CA PRO A 8 41.64 -18.10 6.63
C PRO A 8 40.55 -17.02 6.78
N LEU A 9 39.99 -16.84 7.98
CA LEU A 9 38.91 -15.87 8.22
C LEU A 9 39.20 -14.43 7.71
N PRO A 10 40.39 -13.83 7.89
CA PRO A 10 40.69 -12.49 7.35
C PRO A 10 40.66 -12.41 5.82
N ALA A 11 40.77 -13.55 5.14
CA ALA A 11 40.66 -13.66 3.69
C ALA A 11 39.25 -14.09 3.24
N CYS A 12 38.27 -14.21 4.14
CA CYS A 12 36.89 -14.42 3.72
C CYS A 12 36.25 -13.08 3.36
N LEU A 13 35.92 -12.89 2.08
CA LEU A 13 35.33 -11.64 1.58
C LEU A 13 33.80 -11.65 1.73
N ALA A 14 33.23 -10.51 2.16
CA ALA A 14 31.79 -10.28 2.11
C ALA A 14 31.36 -9.53 0.85
N LYS A 15 32.23 -8.66 0.32
CA LYS A 15 31.95 -7.78 -0.82
C LYS A 15 33.11 -7.70 -1.81
N THR A 16 32.79 -7.35 -3.04
CA THR A 16 33.74 -6.93 -4.07
C THR A 16 33.71 -5.42 -4.20
N TRP A 17 34.83 -4.80 -4.55
CA TRP A 17 34.93 -3.36 -4.80
C TRP A 17 35.19 -3.09 -6.27
N LYS A 18 34.28 -2.36 -6.93
CA LYS A 18 34.42 -2.00 -8.34
C LYS A 18 35.02 -0.60 -8.46
N GLN A 19 36.18 -0.49 -9.11
CA GLN A 19 36.83 0.80 -9.34
C GLN A 19 36.24 1.50 -10.58
N SER A 20 36.45 2.82 -10.68
CA SER A 20 36.01 3.65 -11.81
C SER A 20 36.54 3.16 -13.16
N GLU A 21 37.72 2.53 -13.17
CA GLU A 21 38.37 1.95 -14.35
C GLU A 21 37.77 0.59 -14.79
N GLY A 22 36.82 0.05 -14.02
CA GLY A 22 36.09 -1.17 -14.34
C GLY A 22 36.67 -2.46 -13.74
N SER A 23 37.83 -2.40 -13.09
CA SER A 23 38.39 -3.51 -12.30
C SER A 23 37.50 -3.85 -11.09
N VAL A 24 37.44 -5.13 -10.76
CA VAL A 24 36.73 -5.66 -9.59
C VAL A 24 37.77 -6.25 -8.64
N LEU A 25 37.98 -5.57 -7.52
CA LEU A 25 38.95 -5.93 -6.48
C LEU A 25 38.26 -6.55 -5.27
N ALA A 26 39.07 -7.12 -4.37
CA ALA A 26 38.59 -7.55 -3.07
C ALA A 26 38.06 -6.35 -2.28
N GLY A 27 36.82 -6.45 -1.78
CA GLY A 27 36.21 -5.44 -0.92
C GLY A 27 36.39 -5.81 0.56
N ARG A 28 35.41 -5.42 1.38
CA ARG A 28 35.39 -5.73 2.81
C ARG A 28 35.33 -7.23 3.09
N ASP A 29 36.10 -7.67 4.09
CA ASP A 29 36.01 -9.01 4.66
C ASP A 29 34.72 -9.20 5.47
N VAL A 30 34.39 -10.46 5.78
CA VAL A 30 33.15 -10.81 6.49
C VAL A 30 33.10 -10.23 7.90
N LEU A 31 34.21 -10.28 8.65
CA LEU A 31 34.26 -9.74 10.01
C LEU A 31 33.97 -8.24 10.00
N THR A 32 34.66 -7.50 9.12
CA THR A 32 34.50 -6.05 9.01
C THR A 32 33.07 -5.67 8.59
N HIS A 33 32.47 -6.36 7.60
CA HIS A 33 31.08 -6.11 7.20
C HIS A 33 30.09 -6.38 8.35
N CYS A 34 30.26 -7.49 9.06
CA CYS A 34 29.43 -7.83 10.22
C CYS A 34 29.55 -6.77 11.34
N LEU A 35 30.75 -6.25 11.59
CA LEU A 35 30.98 -5.17 12.55
C LEU A 35 30.35 -3.84 12.12
N ILE A 36 30.44 -3.49 10.84
CA ILE A 36 29.75 -2.31 10.27
C ILE A 36 28.25 -2.43 10.55
N VAL A 37 27.63 -3.54 10.15
CA VAL A 37 26.19 -3.78 10.28
C VAL A 37 25.75 -3.82 11.75
N GLY A 38 26.52 -4.49 12.62
CA GLY A 38 26.27 -4.48 14.07
C GLY A 38 26.38 -3.08 14.69
N THR A 39 27.37 -2.27 14.28
CA THR A 39 27.56 -0.91 14.78
C THR A 39 26.46 0.03 14.29
N VAL A 40 26.00 -0.12 13.04
CA VAL A 40 24.80 0.56 12.53
C VAL A 40 23.60 0.23 13.42
N ALA A 41 23.38 -1.05 13.72
CA ALA A 41 22.27 -1.46 14.58
C ALA A 41 22.34 -0.86 16.00
N GLN A 42 23.54 -0.81 16.61
CA GLN A 42 23.74 -0.15 17.91
C GLN A 42 23.33 1.33 17.87
N LYS A 43 23.74 2.04 16.81
CA LYS A 43 23.43 3.46 16.64
C LYS A 43 21.94 3.69 16.36
N LEU A 44 21.30 2.83 15.57
CA LEU A 44 19.86 2.89 15.33
C LEU A 44 19.06 2.66 16.63
N ILE A 45 19.40 1.63 17.41
CA ILE A 45 18.76 1.36 18.71
C ILE A 45 18.96 2.54 19.66
N ALA A 46 20.16 3.12 19.71
CA ALA A 46 20.47 4.25 20.58
C ALA A 46 19.69 5.54 20.26
N GLN A 47 19.13 5.67 19.05
CA GLN A 47 18.28 6.80 18.65
C GLN A 47 16.80 6.57 18.97
N MET A 48 16.40 5.35 19.36
CA MET A 48 15.01 5.05 19.71
C MET A 48 14.67 5.57 21.12
N PRO A 49 13.40 5.92 21.39
CA PRO A 49 12.95 6.22 22.75
C PRO A 49 13.17 5.03 23.70
N ASP A 50 13.50 5.32 24.97
CA ASP A 50 13.82 4.30 25.98
C ASP A 50 12.69 3.25 26.12
N TRP A 51 11.42 3.69 26.14
CA TRP A 51 10.27 2.79 26.25
C TRP A 51 10.14 1.80 25.08
N LEU A 52 10.62 2.15 23.88
CA LEU A 52 10.60 1.27 22.72
C LEU A 52 11.80 0.32 22.74
N LYS A 53 12.97 0.86 23.08
CA LYS A 53 14.21 0.11 23.24
C LYS A 53 14.05 -0.98 24.31
N GLU A 54 13.57 -0.63 25.49
CA GLU A 54 13.37 -1.55 26.61
C GLU A 54 12.34 -2.64 26.30
N ALA A 55 11.30 -2.32 25.51
CA ALA A 55 10.27 -3.28 25.14
C ALA A 55 10.74 -4.34 24.13
N TYR A 56 11.64 -3.99 23.19
CA TYR A 56 11.90 -4.85 22.03
C TYR A 56 13.37 -5.15 21.74
N PHE A 57 14.31 -4.35 22.24
CA PHE A 57 15.73 -4.44 21.84
C PHE A 57 16.62 -4.68 23.07
N PRO A 58 16.68 -5.93 23.59
CA PRO A 58 17.50 -6.28 24.74
C PRO A 58 18.99 -6.08 24.46
N GLU A 59 19.79 -5.98 25.51
CA GLU A 59 21.25 -5.98 25.40
C GLU A 59 21.72 -7.23 24.65
N GLY A 60 22.54 -7.05 23.60
CA GLY A 60 22.91 -8.13 22.68
C GLY A 60 22.16 -8.13 21.33
N SER A 61 21.16 -7.26 21.15
CA SER A 61 20.44 -7.11 19.87
C SER A 61 21.37 -6.80 18.69
N ALA A 62 22.41 -6.00 18.90
CA ALA A 62 23.36 -5.67 17.84
C ALA A 62 24.27 -6.85 17.45
N LEU A 63 24.56 -7.75 18.38
CA LEU A 63 25.27 -9.00 18.07
C LEU A 63 24.42 -9.90 17.17
N VAL A 64 23.12 -10.04 17.47
CA VAL A 64 22.18 -10.78 16.62
C VAL A 64 22.22 -10.26 15.18
N VAL A 65 22.17 -8.94 15.01
CA VAL A 65 22.26 -8.27 13.70
C VAL A 65 23.62 -8.49 13.03
N ALA A 66 24.72 -8.38 13.79
CA ALA A 66 26.07 -8.58 13.27
C ALA A 66 26.29 -10.00 12.73
N CYS A 67 25.65 -11.00 13.31
CA CYS A 67 25.79 -12.40 12.91
C CYS A 67 25.03 -12.78 11.63
N HIS A 68 24.25 -11.91 10.99
CA HIS A 68 23.41 -12.28 9.83
C HIS A 68 24.17 -12.94 8.66
N ASP A 69 25.43 -12.55 8.46
CA ASP A 69 26.25 -12.90 7.31
C ASP A 69 27.40 -13.87 7.63
N ASP A 70 27.42 -14.51 8.81
CA ASP A 70 28.46 -15.49 9.17
C ASP A 70 28.50 -16.67 8.18
N GLY A 71 27.37 -17.02 7.58
CA GLY A 71 27.26 -17.99 6.50
C GLY A 71 28.03 -17.64 5.22
N LYS A 72 28.49 -16.40 5.04
CA LYS A 72 29.43 -16.03 3.96
C LYS A 72 30.81 -16.68 4.16
N VAL A 73 31.15 -17.10 5.39
CA VAL A 73 32.30 -17.97 5.67
C VAL A 73 31.92 -19.42 5.34
N SER A 74 31.73 -19.64 4.04
CA SER A 74 31.43 -20.93 3.43
C SER A 74 32.13 -21.04 2.08
N PRO A 75 32.55 -22.26 1.67
CA PRO A 75 33.35 -22.42 0.47
C PRO A 75 32.60 -22.01 -0.80
N THR A 76 31.28 -22.23 -0.84
CA THR A 76 30.45 -21.93 -2.01
C THR A 76 30.21 -20.43 -2.20
N PHE A 77 30.07 -19.65 -1.12
CA PHE A 77 29.99 -18.19 -1.20
C PHE A 77 31.37 -17.60 -1.55
N GLN A 78 32.44 -18.07 -0.90
CA GLN A 78 33.80 -17.61 -1.20
C GLN A 78 34.21 -17.93 -2.64
N HIS A 79 33.85 -19.11 -3.18
CA HIS A 79 34.04 -19.41 -4.60
C HIS A 79 33.35 -18.36 -5.48
N LYS A 80 32.08 -18.05 -5.20
CA LYS A 80 31.30 -17.05 -5.96
C LYS A 80 31.98 -15.69 -5.97
N ILE A 81 32.43 -15.21 -4.81
CA ILE A 81 32.97 -13.84 -4.71
C ILE A 81 34.35 -13.73 -5.35
N TYR A 82 35.24 -14.70 -5.11
CA TYR A 82 36.59 -14.71 -5.66
C TYR A 82 36.59 -14.89 -7.18
N LYS A 83 35.70 -15.72 -7.73
CA LYS A 83 35.56 -15.91 -9.18
C LYS A 83 35.26 -14.61 -9.94
N ASN A 84 34.65 -13.62 -9.28
CA ASN A 84 34.29 -12.33 -9.88
C ASN A 84 35.37 -11.26 -9.75
N LEU A 85 36.51 -11.56 -9.11
CA LEU A 85 37.64 -10.63 -9.04
C LEU A 85 38.40 -10.59 -10.36
N SER A 86 38.89 -9.41 -10.72
CA SER A 86 39.77 -9.23 -11.88
C SER A 86 41.10 -9.98 -11.74
N ALA A 87 41.56 -10.20 -10.50
CA ALA A 87 42.71 -11.04 -10.18
C ALA A 87 42.43 -11.79 -8.87
N THR A 88 42.53 -13.11 -8.92
CA THR A 88 42.30 -14.00 -7.77
C THR A 88 43.63 -14.57 -7.26
N PRO A 89 43.94 -14.51 -5.95
CA PRO A 89 45.13 -15.15 -5.39
C PRO A 89 45.14 -16.67 -5.64
N GLU A 90 46.25 -17.22 -6.15
CA GLU A 90 46.34 -18.62 -6.56
C GLU A 90 46.17 -19.61 -5.39
N ASP A 91 46.70 -19.25 -4.22
CA ASP A 91 46.60 -20.02 -2.97
C ASP A 91 45.15 -20.15 -2.50
N ILE A 92 44.40 -19.04 -2.50
CA ILE A 92 42.98 -19.02 -2.17
C ILE A 92 42.16 -19.78 -3.23
N TRP A 93 42.44 -19.53 -4.51
CA TRP A 93 41.72 -20.19 -5.59
C TRP A 93 41.94 -21.71 -5.62
N ALA A 94 43.12 -22.18 -5.21
CA ALA A 94 43.42 -23.61 -5.12
C ALA A 94 42.46 -24.36 -4.16
N VAL A 95 42.04 -23.69 -3.08
CA VAL A 95 41.07 -24.22 -2.10
C VAL A 95 39.62 -24.13 -2.63
N LEU A 96 39.28 -23.05 -3.35
CA LEU A 96 37.89 -22.76 -3.73
C LEU A 96 37.46 -23.42 -5.05
N LYS A 97 38.38 -23.64 -6.00
CA LYS A 97 38.07 -24.09 -7.38
C LYS A 97 37.30 -25.41 -7.49
N SER A 98 37.39 -26.28 -6.47
CA SER A 98 36.71 -27.58 -6.44
C SER A 98 35.24 -27.51 -6.02
N HIS A 99 34.78 -26.36 -5.51
CA HIS A 99 33.39 -26.14 -5.09
C HIS A 99 32.58 -25.56 -6.26
N THR A 100 31.28 -25.88 -6.36
CA THR A 100 30.43 -25.45 -7.49
C THR A 100 29.35 -24.45 -7.08
N LEU A 101 28.90 -23.62 -8.03
CA LEU A 101 27.89 -22.59 -7.80
C LEU A 101 26.45 -23.12 -7.75
N ASP A 102 26.15 -24.20 -8.49
CA ASP A 102 24.80 -24.75 -8.62
C ASP A 102 24.23 -25.28 -7.31
N GLU A 103 25.10 -25.69 -6.38
CA GLU A 103 24.67 -26.18 -5.07
C GLU A 103 24.01 -25.05 -4.25
N ASN A 104 24.48 -23.80 -4.35
CA ASN A 104 24.03 -22.65 -3.53
C ASN A 104 22.51 -22.41 -3.51
N ALA A 105 21.80 -22.79 -4.58
CA ALA A 105 20.36 -22.57 -4.69
C ALA A 105 19.53 -23.51 -3.78
N GLN A 106 20.08 -24.64 -3.33
CA GLN A 106 19.30 -25.68 -2.67
C GLN A 106 18.93 -25.39 -1.21
N TRP A 107 19.71 -24.56 -0.51
CA TRP A 107 19.51 -24.26 0.92
C TRP A 107 19.32 -22.78 1.22
N GLY A 108 19.04 -21.95 0.20
CA GLY A 108 18.87 -20.51 0.36
C GLY A 108 20.18 -19.73 0.54
N GLY A 109 21.29 -20.22 -0.02
CA GLY A 109 22.57 -19.51 -0.05
C GLY A 109 23.19 -19.32 1.33
N HIS A 110 23.92 -18.22 1.52
CA HIS A 110 24.66 -17.97 2.76
C HIS A 110 23.75 -17.78 3.96
N ALA A 111 22.54 -17.23 3.79
CA ALA A 111 21.59 -17.05 4.88
C ALA A 111 21.17 -18.39 5.52
N GLY A 112 20.99 -19.44 4.71
CA GLY A 112 20.75 -20.78 5.23
C GLY A 112 21.93 -21.35 6.03
N VAL A 113 23.17 -21.01 5.65
CA VAL A 113 24.38 -21.39 6.39
C VAL A 113 24.46 -20.65 7.72
N SER A 114 24.11 -19.36 7.74
CA SER A 114 24.04 -18.55 8.97
C SER A 114 23.03 -19.16 9.95
N GLN A 115 21.83 -19.49 9.47
CA GLN A 115 20.78 -20.10 10.29
C GLN A 115 21.25 -21.39 10.97
N VAL A 116 21.74 -22.38 10.21
CA VAL A 116 22.18 -23.67 10.80
C VAL A 116 23.39 -23.51 11.73
N THR A 117 24.23 -22.49 11.51
CA THR A 117 25.38 -22.22 12.38
C THR A 117 24.94 -21.71 13.74
N LEU A 118 23.98 -20.78 13.77
CA LEU A 118 23.40 -20.27 15.01
C LEU A 118 22.54 -21.32 15.73
N GLU A 119 21.84 -22.19 15.00
CA GLU A 119 21.17 -23.37 15.57
C GLU A 119 22.17 -24.33 16.24
N HIS A 120 23.33 -24.57 15.61
CA HIS A 120 24.38 -25.42 16.16
C HIS A 120 24.97 -24.85 17.47
N LEU A 121 25.06 -23.53 17.58
CA LEU A 121 25.57 -22.84 18.76
C LEU A 121 24.54 -22.66 19.88
N ASP A 122 23.31 -23.16 19.68
CA ASP A 122 22.19 -22.95 20.59
C ASP A 122 21.99 -21.46 20.93
N ALA A 123 22.18 -20.59 19.93
CA ALA A 123 22.03 -19.14 20.09
C ALA A 123 20.57 -18.71 20.34
N GLY A 124 19.62 -19.64 20.33
CA GLY A 124 18.19 -19.41 20.42
C GLY A 124 17.48 -19.50 19.06
N LYS A 125 16.33 -20.18 19.04
CA LYS A 125 15.56 -20.46 17.81
C LYS A 125 15.30 -19.19 16.97
N TYR A 126 14.82 -18.13 17.60
CA TYR A 126 14.51 -16.89 16.88
C TYR A 126 15.76 -16.21 16.31
N ILE A 127 16.89 -16.27 17.00
CA ILE A 127 18.15 -15.66 16.55
C ILE A 127 18.64 -16.33 15.27
N ALA A 128 18.57 -17.65 15.20
CA ALA A 128 18.88 -18.38 13.98
C ALA A 128 17.90 -18.06 12.83
N GLU A 129 16.60 -18.00 13.11
CA GLU A 129 15.58 -17.63 12.12
C GLU A 129 15.78 -16.21 11.57
N ILE A 130 16.14 -15.24 12.42
CA ILE A 130 16.46 -13.85 12.05
C ILE A 130 17.61 -13.82 11.03
N ALA A 131 18.72 -14.50 11.34
CA ALA A 131 19.86 -14.57 10.44
C ALA A 131 19.51 -15.31 9.13
N GLY A 132 18.67 -16.35 9.19
CA GLY A 132 18.21 -17.05 8.00
C GLY A 132 17.37 -16.17 7.05
N GLN A 133 16.54 -15.30 7.62
CA GLN A 133 15.52 -14.59 6.83
C GLN A 133 15.87 -13.17 6.39
N HIS A 134 17.09 -12.68 6.63
CA HIS A 134 17.44 -11.27 6.39
C HIS A 134 17.32 -10.81 4.91
N HIS A 135 17.30 -11.74 3.94
CA HIS A 135 16.98 -11.49 2.52
C HIS A 135 15.48 -11.49 2.21
N GLY A 136 14.63 -11.56 3.23
CA GLY A 136 13.18 -11.43 3.12
C GLY A 136 12.38 -12.73 3.16
N TRP A 137 13.02 -13.90 3.13
CA TRP A 137 12.37 -15.21 3.24
C TRP A 137 13.16 -16.18 4.10
N SER A 138 12.48 -17.13 4.75
CA SER A 138 13.15 -18.23 5.43
C SER A 138 13.76 -19.23 4.43
N PRO A 139 15.04 -19.60 4.58
CA PRO A 139 15.70 -20.51 3.67
C PRO A 139 15.21 -21.96 3.87
N ASN A 140 15.12 -22.74 2.80
CA ASN A 140 14.82 -24.17 2.92
C ASN A 140 16.12 -24.95 3.16
N ILE A 141 16.56 -25.03 4.42
CA ILE A 141 17.79 -25.70 4.81
C ILE A 141 17.73 -27.25 4.66
N GLY A 142 16.53 -27.82 4.49
CA GLY A 142 16.32 -29.27 4.46
C GLY A 142 16.75 -29.92 5.77
N ALA A 143 17.41 -31.09 5.70
CA ALA A 143 17.97 -31.79 6.88
C ALA A 143 19.45 -31.46 7.12
N ARG A 144 19.98 -30.39 6.54
CA ARG A 144 21.41 -30.05 6.62
C ARG A 144 21.73 -29.46 7.99
N GLN A 145 22.91 -29.81 8.49
CA GLN A 145 23.48 -29.28 9.72
C GLN A 145 24.67 -28.36 9.41
N ALA A 146 25.13 -27.59 10.38
CA ALA A 146 26.25 -26.67 10.22
C ALA A 146 27.56 -27.32 9.72
N ILE A 147 27.75 -28.62 9.98
CA ILE A 147 28.91 -29.42 9.53
C ILE A 147 28.74 -30.07 8.16
N ALA A 148 27.67 -29.77 7.41
CA ALA A 148 27.47 -30.38 6.10
C ALA A 148 28.69 -30.10 5.19
N GLU A 149 29.10 -31.10 4.40
CA GLU A 149 30.28 -30.98 3.51
C GLU A 149 30.17 -29.79 2.56
N VAL A 150 28.95 -29.54 2.08
CA VAL A 150 28.61 -28.40 1.25
C VAL A 150 28.82 -27.03 1.92
N PHE A 151 28.82 -26.98 3.26
CA PHE A 151 29.17 -25.78 4.04
C PHE A 151 30.65 -25.75 4.46
N GLY A 152 31.45 -26.69 3.94
CA GLY A 152 32.88 -26.84 4.19
C GLY A 152 33.22 -27.73 5.40
N GLY A 153 32.24 -28.40 6.02
CA GLY A 153 32.49 -29.27 7.16
C GLY A 153 33.04 -28.57 8.40
N GLN A 154 33.68 -29.36 9.28
CA GLN A 154 34.19 -28.88 10.56
C GLN A 154 35.22 -27.73 10.45
N PRO A 155 36.17 -27.71 9.49
CA PRO A 155 37.13 -26.62 9.37
C PRO A 155 36.48 -25.26 9.13
N TRP A 156 35.45 -25.20 8.27
CA TRP A 156 34.73 -23.96 7.99
C TRP A 156 33.76 -23.58 9.11
N LEU A 157 33.10 -24.54 9.76
CA LEU A 157 32.32 -24.28 10.97
C LEU A 157 33.18 -23.65 12.07
N SER A 158 34.40 -24.17 12.27
CA SER A 158 35.32 -23.63 13.27
C SER A 158 35.66 -22.15 13.00
N GLN A 159 35.81 -21.75 11.72
CA GLN A 159 36.01 -20.35 11.35
C GLN A 159 34.77 -19.49 11.62
N ARG A 160 33.56 -20.00 11.37
CA ARG A 160 32.31 -19.28 11.72
C ARG A 160 32.16 -19.07 13.22
N ILE A 161 32.52 -20.06 14.02
CA ILE A 161 32.53 -19.94 15.49
C ILE A 161 33.54 -18.87 15.93
N VAL A 162 34.75 -18.88 15.37
CA VAL A 162 35.77 -17.85 15.66
C VAL A 162 35.27 -16.46 15.27
N LEU A 163 34.62 -16.32 14.11
CA LEU A 163 34.00 -15.05 13.69
C LEU A 163 32.98 -14.57 14.73
N ILE A 164 32.07 -15.42 15.17
CA ILE A 164 31.04 -15.06 16.16
C ILE A 164 31.68 -14.64 17.49
N GLU A 165 32.69 -15.36 17.98
CA GLU A 165 33.41 -14.99 19.21
C GLU A 165 34.17 -13.65 19.07
N GLN A 166 34.71 -13.36 17.88
CA GLN A 166 35.31 -12.05 17.58
C GLN A 166 34.24 -10.94 17.59
N LEU A 167 33.05 -11.19 17.05
CA LEU A 167 31.92 -10.24 17.09
C LEU A 167 31.46 -9.99 18.52
N LYS A 168 31.30 -11.04 19.35
CA LYS A 168 30.98 -10.92 20.78
C LYS A 168 31.99 -10.05 21.52
N THR A 169 33.28 -10.31 21.29
CA THR A 169 34.39 -9.57 21.92
C THR A 169 34.40 -8.10 21.47
N ALA A 170 34.27 -7.84 20.18
CA ALA A 170 34.32 -6.50 19.62
C ALA A 170 33.13 -5.63 20.04
N LEU A 171 31.92 -6.20 20.04
CA LEU A 171 30.69 -5.51 20.44
C LEU A 171 30.48 -5.50 21.96
N LYS A 172 31.24 -6.31 22.71
CA LYS A 172 31.14 -6.52 24.16
C LYS A 172 29.73 -6.98 24.58
N GLN A 173 29.18 -7.93 23.83
CA GLN A 173 27.81 -8.41 23.99
C GLN A 173 27.77 -9.93 23.86
N ASP A 174 26.75 -10.55 24.46
CA ASP A 174 26.38 -11.96 24.23
C ASP A 174 24.96 -12.05 23.66
N PHE A 175 24.54 -13.25 23.25
CA PHE A 175 23.22 -13.45 22.66
C PHE A 175 22.10 -13.20 23.70
N PRO A 176 21.10 -12.38 23.37
CA PRO A 176 19.95 -12.16 24.26
C PRO A 176 18.96 -13.32 24.18
N ALA A 177 18.10 -13.41 25.20
CA ALA A 177 16.84 -14.13 25.05
C ALA A 177 15.88 -13.30 24.18
N VAL A 178 15.39 -13.91 23.09
CA VAL A 178 14.29 -13.35 22.30
C VAL A 178 12.99 -14.02 22.76
N GLU A 179 12.12 -13.25 23.40
CA GLU A 179 11.00 -13.77 24.19
C GLU A 179 9.81 -14.23 23.32
N ASN A 180 9.55 -13.54 22.22
CA ASN A 180 8.37 -13.77 21.40
C ASN A 180 8.59 -13.44 19.91
N ALA A 181 7.62 -13.84 19.09
CA ALA A 181 7.67 -13.69 17.64
C ALA A 181 7.67 -12.22 17.17
N ILE A 182 7.09 -11.29 17.92
CA ILE A 182 7.08 -9.86 17.56
C ILE A 182 8.46 -9.26 17.75
N GLN A 183 9.10 -9.54 18.89
CA GLN A 183 10.48 -9.15 19.12
C GLN A 183 11.41 -9.71 18.03
N ALA A 184 11.20 -10.97 17.65
CA ALA A 184 11.95 -11.59 16.55
C ALA A 184 11.74 -10.87 15.20
N LYS A 185 10.49 -10.50 14.85
CA LYS A 185 10.18 -9.72 13.63
C LYS A 185 10.87 -8.35 13.65
N LEU A 186 10.87 -7.66 14.78
CA LEU A 186 11.52 -6.36 14.91
C LEU A 186 13.04 -6.45 14.76
N LEU A 187 13.66 -7.47 15.36
CA LEU A 187 15.09 -7.73 15.19
C LEU A 187 15.44 -8.15 13.76
N ALA A 188 14.57 -8.91 13.08
CA ALA A 188 14.74 -9.22 11.65
C ALA A 188 14.66 -7.97 10.78
N GLY A 189 13.69 -7.08 11.04
CA GLY A 189 13.59 -5.81 10.32
C GLY A 189 14.80 -4.91 10.56
N LEU A 190 15.25 -4.79 11.81
CA LEU A 190 16.49 -4.08 12.16
C LEU A 190 17.71 -4.69 11.45
N THR A 191 17.81 -6.02 11.38
CA THR A 191 18.91 -6.73 10.71
C THR A 191 18.97 -6.35 9.23
N THR A 192 17.86 -6.48 8.51
CA THR A 192 17.79 -6.15 7.08
C THR A 192 18.06 -4.66 6.82
N VAL A 193 17.47 -3.76 7.61
CA VAL A 193 17.71 -2.32 7.46
C VAL A 193 19.17 -1.96 7.72
N SER A 194 19.78 -2.56 8.75
CA SER A 194 21.19 -2.32 9.09
C SER A 194 22.12 -2.87 8.00
N ASP A 195 21.82 -4.04 7.42
CA ASP A 195 22.56 -4.58 6.28
C ASP A 195 22.44 -3.68 5.04
N TRP A 196 21.24 -3.16 4.73
CA TRP A 196 21.07 -2.22 3.62
C TRP A 196 21.88 -0.94 3.79
N ILE A 197 21.95 -0.38 5.01
CA ILE A 197 22.80 0.78 5.32
C ILE A 197 24.28 0.40 5.24
N GLY A 198 24.70 -0.69 5.89
CA GLY A 198 26.08 -1.20 5.88
C GLY A 198 26.56 -1.68 4.49
N SER A 199 25.63 -1.86 3.56
CA SER A 199 25.86 -2.16 2.15
C SER A 199 25.74 -0.96 1.21
N GLY A 200 25.64 0.25 1.75
CA GLY A 200 25.79 1.47 0.97
C GLY A 200 27.23 1.72 0.50
N SER A 201 27.35 2.52 -0.56
CA SER A 201 28.63 2.80 -1.24
C SER A 201 29.69 3.49 -0.39
N LEU A 202 29.29 4.08 0.75
CA LEU A 202 30.22 4.64 1.74
C LEU A 202 31.19 3.60 2.28
N PHE A 203 30.82 2.31 2.28
CA PHE A 203 31.60 1.22 2.86
C PHE A 203 32.38 0.39 1.82
N ASP A 204 32.30 0.74 0.54
CA ASP A 204 32.85 -0.05 -0.57
C ASP A 204 34.38 -0.12 -0.58
N ASP A 205 35.06 1.00 -0.30
CA ASP A 205 36.53 1.03 -0.25
C ASP A 205 37.03 0.39 1.07
N PRO A 206 37.76 -0.75 1.03
CA PRO A 206 38.27 -1.41 2.21
C PRO A 206 39.37 -0.63 2.95
N ASN A 207 40.01 0.35 2.30
CA ASN A 207 41.14 1.09 2.87
C ASN A 207 40.71 2.26 3.76
N GLU A 208 39.46 2.70 3.64
CA GLU A 208 38.93 3.78 4.45
C GLU A 208 38.51 3.31 5.84
N ASP A 209 38.56 4.20 6.82
CA ASP A 209 38.04 3.95 8.18
C ASP A 209 36.51 3.98 8.14
N TRP A 210 35.89 2.81 8.32
CA TRP A 210 34.44 2.67 8.24
C TRP A 210 33.74 3.23 9.47
N GLN A 211 34.39 3.25 10.64
CA GLN A 211 33.78 3.73 11.89
C GLN A 211 33.38 5.22 11.77
N LEU A 212 34.21 6.01 11.08
CA LEU A 212 33.96 7.44 10.83
C LEU A 212 32.77 7.70 9.90
N LYS A 213 32.33 6.67 9.14
CA LYS A 213 31.26 6.79 8.14
C LYS A 213 29.88 6.33 8.64
N ILE A 214 29.80 5.70 9.81
CA ILE A 214 28.54 5.12 10.33
C ILE A 214 27.45 6.19 10.49
N GLU A 215 27.77 7.30 11.15
CA GLU A 215 26.80 8.39 11.40
C GLU A 215 26.34 9.02 10.09
N GLN A 216 27.30 9.31 9.19
CA GLN A 216 27.02 9.81 7.85
C GLN A 216 26.12 8.85 7.04
N ALA A 217 26.32 7.54 7.13
CA ALA A 217 25.52 6.55 6.42
C ALA A 217 24.08 6.49 6.94
N ILE A 218 23.90 6.53 8.26
CA ILE A 218 22.58 6.55 8.91
C ILE A 218 21.81 7.84 8.54
N GLU A 219 22.49 8.99 8.57
CA GLU A 219 21.91 10.28 8.17
C GLU A 219 21.53 10.31 6.69
N GLN A 220 22.39 9.82 5.80
CA GLN A 220 22.09 9.73 4.36
C GLN A 220 20.95 8.75 4.06
N ALA A 221 20.81 7.70 4.87
CA ALA A 221 19.72 6.75 4.82
C ALA A 221 18.41 7.32 5.39
N GLY A 222 18.44 8.48 6.05
CA GLY A 222 17.25 9.14 6.60
C GLY A 222 16.75 8.55 7.93
N PHE A 223 17.55 7.74 8.62
CA PHE A 223 17.19 7.19 9.93
C PHE A 223 17.69 8.13 11.05
N VAL A 224 17.06 9.31 11.13
CA VAL A 224 17.38 10.33 12.14
C VAL A 224 16.10 10.67 12.89
N ALA A 225 16.18 10.84 14.21
CA ALA A 225 15.04 11.25 15.01
C ALA A 225 14.49 12.63 14.56
N PRO A 226 13.17 12.77 14.32
CA PRO A 226 12.60 14.04 13.93
C PRO A 226 12.60 15.04 15.11
N LYS A 227 12.98 16.28 14.83
CA LYS A 227 12.90 17.37 15.81
C LYS A 227 11.53 18.05 15.76
N ILE A 228 10.77 17.94 16.86
CA ILE A 228 9.39 18.41 16.96
C ILE A 228 9.31 19.69 17.78
N LYS A 229 8.70 20.74 17.22
CA LYS A 229 8.39 21.99 17.92
C LYS A 229 7.41 21.73 19.07
N GLN A 230 7.69 22.33 20.21
CA GLN A 230 6.90 22.12 21.44
C GLN A 230 5.79 23.16 21.60
N ASN A 231 4.75 22.81 22.36
CA ASN A 231 3.68 23.71 22.82
C ASN A 231 2.86 24.42 21.73
N LEU A 232 2.65 23.78 20.56
CA LEU A 232 1.77 24.32 19.53
C LEU A 232 0.29 24.06 19.87
N SER A 233 -0.54 25.10 19.82
CA SER A 233 -1.99 24.97 20.00
C SER A 233 -2.68 24.46 18.73
N PHE A 234 -3.84 23.84 18.87
CA PHE A 234 -4.63 23.36 17.72
C PHE A 234 -4.86 24.48 16.67
N ALA A 235 -5.23 25.68 17.14
CA ALA A 235 -5.44 26.84 16.28
C ALA A 235 -4.18 27.29 15.54
N GLN A 236 -2.99 27.12 16.13
CA GLN A 236 -1.73 27.42 15.44
C GLN A 236 -1.42 26.45 14.30
N LEU A 237 -1.82 25.17 14.42
CA LEU A 237 -1.59 24.19 13.34
C LEU A 237 -2.60 24.32 12.21
N PHE A 238 -3.87 24.55 12.53
CA PHE A 238 -4.97 24.42 11.55
C PHE A 238 -5.69 25.73 11.23
N GLY A 239 -5.45 26.81 11.97
CA GLY A 239 -6.04 28.12 11.73
C GLY A 239 -7.48 28.30 12.24
N PHE A 240 -8.00 27.37 13.04
CA PHE A 240 -9.33 27.45 13.66
C PHE A 240 -9.36 26.75 15.02
N GLU A 241 -10.37 27.05 15.85
CA GLU A 241 -10.53 26.43 17.18
C GLU A 241 -11.06 24.99 17.09
N PRO A 242 -10.58 24.06 17.94
CA PRO A 242 -11.02 22.68 17.91
C PRO A 242 -12.50 22.56 18.29
N ARG A 243 -13.22 21.70 17.57
CA ARG A 243 -14.60 21.30 17.90
C ARG A 243 -14.60 20.30 19.04
N GLN A 244 -15.73 20.15 19.72
CA GLN A 244 -15.91 19.21 20.84
C GLN A 244 -15.42 17.79 20.54
N ALA A 245 -15.80 17.22 19.37
CA ALA A 245 -15.34 15.89 18.95
C ALA A 245 -13.82 15.81 18.77
N GLN A 246 -13.20 16.88 18.28
CA GLN A 246 -11.75 16.93 18.07
C GLN A 246 -11.05 16.95 19.43
N THR A 247 -11.47 17.84 20.33
CA THR A 247 -10.95 17.92 21.72
C THR A 247 -11.07 16.58 22.45
N ALA A 248 -12.24 15.95 22.40
CA ALA A 248 -12.48 14.68 23.07
C ALA A 248 -11.58 13.54 22.54
N LEU A 249 -11.33 13.47 21.22
CA LEU A 249 -10.39 12.48 20.68
C LEU A 249 -8.96 12.77 21.12
N ILE A 250 -8.54 14.04 21.08
CA ILE A 250 -7.19 14.48 21.46
C ILE A 250 -6.91 14.11 22.92
N GLU A 251 -7.85 14.40 23.82
CA GLU A 251 -7.72 14.10 25.25
C GLU A 251 -7.67 12.60 25.52
N LEU A 252 -8.47 11.80 24.80
CA LEU A 252 -8.51 10.35 24.97
C LEU A 252 -7.28 9.65 24.38
N ALA A 253 -6.85 10.06 23.17
CA ALA A 253 -5.76 9.44 22.40
C ALA A 253 -4.37 9.97 22.80
N ASN A 254 -4.08 10.04 24.10
CA ASN A 254 -2.87 10.67 24.66
C ASN A 254 -1.74 9.68 25.02
N GLN A 255 -1.91 8.40 24.70
CA GLN A 255 -0.98 7.31 24.96
C GLN A 255 -1.18 6.14 23.97
N PRO A 256 -0.23 5.18 23.88
CA PRO A 256 -0.41 3.97 23.07
C PRO A 256 -1.70 3.22 23.41
N GLY A 257 -2.40 2.75 22.38
CA GLY A 257 -3.75 2.21 22.49
C GLY A 257 -4.47 2.20 21.14
N VAL A 258 -5.73 1.75 21.15
CA VAL A 258 -6.59 1.75 19.97
C VAL A 258 -7.79 2.67 20.21
N TYR A 259 -7.98 3.64 19.33
CA TYR A 259 -9.00 4.67 19.43
C TYR A 259 -9.83 4.68 18.15
N VAL A 260 -11.14 4.80 18.27
CA VAL A 260 -12.09 4.83 17.16
C VAL A 260 -12.90 6.12 17.26
N LEU A 261 -12.88 6.93 16.20
CA LEU A 261 -13.75 8.09 16.02
C LEU A 261 -14.80 7.76 14.96
N GLU A 262 -16.03 7.52 15.43
CA GLU A 262 -17.21 7.34 14.60
C GLU A 262 -17.90 8.69 14.43
N ALA A 263 -17.71 9.29 13.26
CA ALA A 263 -18.23 10.62 12.98
C ALA A 263 -18.53 10.81 11.50
N PRO A 264 -19.56 11.60 11.16
CA PRO A 264 -19.88 11.94 9.79
C PRO A 264 -18.73 12.70 9.12
N MET A 265 -18.81 12.81 7.80
CA MET A 265 -17.84 13.56 7.03
C MET A 265 -17.94 15.06 7.36
N GLY A 266 -16.82 15.78 7.29
CA GLY A 266 -16.79 17.23 7.56
C GLY A 266 -16.60 17.63 9.03
N LEU A 267 -16.67 16.70 9.99
CA LEU A 267 -16.42 17.00 11.42
C LEU A 267 -14.96 17.30 11.79
N GLY A 268 -14.03 17.16 10.84
CA GLY A 268 -12.60 17.42 11.07
C GLY A 268 -11.88 16.25 11.75
N LYS A 269 -12.23 15.02 11.36
CA LYS A 269 -11.62 13.77 11.86
C LYS A 269 -10.11 13.75 11.64
N THR A 270 -9.68 14.18 10.45
CA THR A 270 -8.27 14.24 10.05
C THR A 270 -7.47 15.16 10.98
N GLU A 271 -7.96 16.38 11.23
CA GLU A 271 -7.27 17.37 12.08
C GLU A 271 -7.21 16.90 13.54
N ALA A 272 -8.26 16.24 14.04
CA ALA A 272 -8.24 15.63 15.37
C ALA A 272 -7.16 14.55 15.50
N ALA A 273 -7.09 13.64 14.52
CA ALA A 273 -6.09 12.57 14.52
C ALA A 273 -4.66 13.10 14.36
N LEU A 274 -4.44 14.10 13.50
CA LEU A 274 -3.13 14.74 13.33
C LEU A 274 -2.69 15.50 14.59
N TYR A 275 -3.60 16.18 15.28
CA TYR A 275 -3.25 16.87 16.52
C TYR A 275 -2.94 15.91 17.66
N ALA A 276 -3.72 14.82 17.80
CA ALA A 276 -3.40 13.75 18.74
C ALA A 276 -2.00 13.16 18.44
N ALA A 277 -1.70 12.93 17.16
CA ALA A 277 -0.37 12.49 16.75
C ALA A 277 0.73 13.50 17.12
N TYR A 278 0.51 14.80 16.89
CA TYR A 278 1.42 15.85 17.31
C TYR A 278 1.71 15.81 18.81
N GLN A 279 0.68 15.71 19.66
CA GLN A 279 0.86 15.66 21.10
C GLN A 279 1.70 14.45 21.54
N LEU A 280 1.44 13.27 20.95
CA LEU A 280 2.21 12.06 21.22
C LEU A 280 3.69 12.21 20.80
N LEU A 281 3.94 12.79 19.62
CA LEU A 281 5.29 13.06 19.13
C LEU A 281 6.02 14.09 20.01
N ALA A 282 5.36 15.19 20.36
CA ALA A 282 5.93 16.24 21.21
C ALA A 282 6.28 15.72 22.62
N GLN A 283 5.50 14.77 23.15
CA GLN A 283 5.72 14.10 24.44
C GLN A 283 6.68 12.90 24.37
N ASN A 284 7.30 12.62 23.21
CA ASN A 284 8.16 11.47 22.98
C ASN A 284 7.48 10.11 23.27
N LYS A 285 6.14 10.04 23.07
CA LYS A 285 5.31 8.82 23.18
C LYS A 285 5.08 8.11 21.85
N ALA A 286 5.62 8.65 20.76
CA ALA A 286 5.56 8.06 19.43
C ALA A 286 6.86 8.35 18.66
N THR A 287 7.23 7.44 17.76
CA THR A 287 8.44 7.56 16.90
C THR A 287 8.16 8.18 15.54
N GLY A 288 6.89 8.39 15.19
CA GLY A 288 6.49 8.85 13.87
C GLY A 288 5.00 8.73 13.60
N LEU A 289 4.60 8.96 12.35
CA LEU A 289 3.22 8.89 11.86
C LEU A 289 3.13 8.06 10.58
N TYR A 290 2.20 7.12 10.54
CA TYR A 290 1.75 6.47 9.31
C TYR A 290 0.27 6.78 9.07
N PHE A 291 -0.04 7.51 8.00
CA PHE A 291 -1.41 7.82 7.61
C PHE A 291 -1.86 6.85 6.51
N ALA A 292 -2.71 5.90 6.89
CA ALA A 292 -3.20 4.81 6.05
C ALA A 292 -4.56 5.15 5.44
N LEU A 293 -4.67 5.00 4.12
CA LEU A 293 -5.82 5.43 3.34
C LEU A 293 -6.47 4.27 2.57
N PRO A 294 -7.79 4.30 2.33
CA PRO A 294 -8.50 3.22 1.66
C PRO A 294 -8.13 3.10 0.18
N THR A 295 -7.73 4.17 -0.50
CA THR A 295 -7.33 4.10 -1.92
C THR A 295 -6.24 5.12 -2.23
N GLN A 296 -5.47 4.86 -3.30
CA GLN A 296 -4.42 5.77 -3.79
C GLN A 296 -4.95 7.19 -4.08
N LEU A 297 -6.21 7.31 -4.53
CA LEU A 297 -6.86 8.58 -4.85
C LEU A 297 -6.85 9.58 -3.71
N THR A 298 -7.14 9.08 -2.52
CA THR A 298 -7.26 9.90 -1.32
C THR A 298 -5.89 10.37 -0.83
N SER A 299 -4.80 9.79 -1.38
CA SER A 299 -3.43 10.01 -0.91
C SER A 299 -2.86 11.36 -1.30
N GLU A 300 -3.24 11.95 -2.43
CA GLU A 300 -2.68 13.25 -2.86
C GLU A 300 -3.16 14.41 -1.95
N LYS A 301 -4.48 14.56 -1.75
CA LYS A 301 -5.02 15.62 -0.89
C LYS A 301 -4.65 15.46 0.58
N ILE A 302 -4.65 14.22 1.09
CA ILE A 302 -4.23 13.96 2.46
C ILE A 302 -2.72 14.18 2.60
N HIS A 303 -1.92 13.86 1.58
CA HIS A 303 -0.50 14.19 1.59
C HIS A 303 -0.26 15.69 1.68
N GLU A 304 -0.94 16.52 0.88
CA GLU A 304 -0.84 17.99 0.98
C GLU A 304 -1.15 18.49 2.40
N ARG A 305 -2.18 17.93 3.04
CA ARG A 305 -2.57 18.26 4.41
C ARG A 305 -1.51 17.83 5.43
N VAL A 306 -0.97 16.62 5.29
CA VAL A 306 0.10 16.11 6.17
C VAL A 306 1.39 16.89 5.94
N ASP A 307 1.71 17.30 4.71
CA ASP A 307 2.89 18.11 4.38
C ASP A 307 2.79 19.51 5.01
N ALA A 308 1.64 20.17 4.90
CA ALA A 308 1.39 21.42 5.60
C ALA A 308 1.53 21.26 7.13
N PHE A 309 0.97 20.19 7.69
CA PHE A 309 1.09 19.85 9.11
C PHE A 309 2.56 19.66 9.54
N LEU A 310 3.34 18.88 8.79
CA LEU A 310 4.76 18.62 9.11
C LEU A 310 5.63 19.87 9.00
N LYS A 311 5.42 20.72 8.00
CA LYS A 311 6.10 22.02 7.88
C LYS A 311 5.90 22.90 9.11
N THR A 312 4.72 22.82 9.74
CA THR A 312 4.44 23.56 10.97
C THR A 312 5.09 22.90 12.18
N ILE A 313 4.97 21.58 12.37
CA ILE A 313 5.43 20.91 13.61
C ILE A 313 6.92 20.61 13.66
N LEU A 314 7.63 20.56 12.53
CA LEU A 314 9.06 20.26 12.49
C LEU A 314 9.92 21.52 12.62
N GLU A 315 11.08 21.40 13.27
CA GLU A 315 12.11 22.44 13.30
C GLU A 315 12.75 22.64 11.92
N GLU A 316 13.22 23.85 11.61
CA GLU A 316 13.75 24.22 10.28
C GLU A 316 14.99 23.41 9.87
N ASP A 317 15.78 22.96 10.84
CA ASP A 317 16.99 22.15 10.65
C ASP A 317 16.72 20.64 10.70
N SER A 318 15.46 20.22 10.86
CA SER A 318 15.06 18.82 10.81
C SER A 318 15.27 18.25 9.40
N LEU A 319 15.86 17.06 9.30
CA LEU A 319 16.09 16.39 8.00
C LEU A 319 14.80 15.94 7.30
N HIS A 320 13.65 15.99 7.98
CA HIS A 320 12.38 15.39 7.55
C HIS A 320 11.28 16.39 7.19
N THR A 321 11.64 17.60 6.75
CA THR A 321 10.71 18.74 6.54
C THR A 321 9.53 18.50 5.57
N SER A 322 9.48 17.35 4.88
CA SER A 322 8.33 16.91 4.10
C SER A 322 8.02 15.41 4.30
N PRO A 323 6.73 15.01 4.37
CA PRO A 323 6.32 13.62 4.46
C PRO A 323 6.55 12.91 3.13
N LEU A 324 6.84 11.63 3.22
CA LEU A 324 6.81 10.78 2.04
C LEU A 324 5.39 10.40 1.69
N LEU A 325 4.99 10.70 0.47
CA LEU A 325 4.05 9.83 -0.20
C LEU A 325 4.72 8.46 -0.33
N LEU A 326 4.07 7.40 0.13
CA LEU A 326 4.42 6.05 -0.31
C LEU A 326 4.35 5.96 -1.85
N HIS A 327 3.63 6.85 -2.52
CA HIS A 327 3.59 6.93 -3.98
C HIS A 327 4.56 7.99 -4.57
N GLY A 328 5.31 8.73 -3.73
CA GLY A 328 6.18 9.84 -4.13
C GLY A 328 7.63 9.61 -3.70
N GLN A 329 8.56 9.80 -4.62
CA GLN A 329 9.91 9.24 -4.57
C GLN A 329 10.96 10.05 -3.78
N ALA A 330 10.56 10.84 -2.76
CA ALA A 330 11.39 11.92 -2.22
C ALA A 330 12.27 11.58 -0.99
N TRP A 331 12.44 10.32 -0.60
CA TRP A 331 13.29 9.96 0.53
C TRP A 331 14.37 8.97 0.12
N LEU A 332 15.57 9.30 0.60
CA LEU A 332 16.92 8.80 0.26
C LEU A 332 17.70 9.71 -0.70
N LYS A 333 18.73 10.36 -0.14
CA LYS A 333 19.78 11.08 -0.91
C LYS A 333 20.84 10.12 -1.47
N ALA A 334 20.90 8.86 -1.02
CA ALA A 334 21.98 7.91 -1.34
C ALA A 334 21.50 6.48 -1.66
N GLN A 335 22.39 5.67 -2.27
CA GLN A 335 22.21 4.25 -2.57
C GLN A 335 22.33 3.40 -1.30
N MET A 336 21.31 2.59 -1.00
CA MET A 336 21.34 1.57 0.05
C MET A 336 21.31 0.19 -0.59
N GLY A 337 22.35 -0.64 -0.43
CA GLY A 337 22.39 -2.04 -0.87
C GLY A 337 21.93 -2.32 -2.31
N GLU A 338 21.75 -3.58 -2.69
CA GLU A 338 21.22 -3.96 -4.02
C GLU A 338 19.68 -3.90 -4.06
N ASP A 339 19.01 -4.50 -3.07
CA ASP A 339 17.55 -4.54 -2.97
C ASP A 339 16.90 -3.16 -2.74
N ALA A 340 17.63 -2.26 -2.06
CA ALA A 340 17.18 -0.90 -1.76
C ALA A 340 17.82 0.18 -2.66
N ALA A 341 18.55 -0.20 -3.72
CA ALA A 341 19.08 0.70 -4.76
C ALA A 341 18.07 0.98 -5.88
N PRO A 342 18.20 2.09 -6.63
CA PRO A 342 17.33 2.39 -7.77
C PRO A 342 17.20 1.23 -8.76
N GLY A 343 15.97 0.69 -8.90
CA GLY A 343 15.67 -0.49 -9.74
C GLY A 343 15.69 -1.84 -9.02
N GLY A 344 16.07 -1.88 -7.74
CA GLY A 344 15.89 -3.03 -6.86
C GLY A 344 14.43 -3.21 -6.39
N GLU A 345 14.08 -4.41 -5.94
CA GLU A 345 12.70 -4.82 -5.61
C GLU A 345 12.07 -4.02 -4.46
N TRP A 346 12.87 -3.53 -3.51
CA TRP A 346 12.40 -2.67 -2.42
C TRP A 346 12.45 -1.18 -2.78
N PHE A 347 13.17 -0.80 -3.84
CA PHE A 347 13.17 0.57 -4.38
C PHE A 347 11.95 0.85 -5.26
N SER A 348 11.39 -0.15 -5.92
CA SER A 348 10.18 0.03 -6.73
C SER A 348 8.91 0.22 -5.88
N GLN A 349 8.13 1.23 -6.25
CA GLN A 349 6.74 1.48 -5.85
C GLN A 349 6.40 1.32 -4.34
N GLY A 350 6.79 2.30 -3.53
CA GLY A 350 6.12 2.60 -2.26
C GLY A 350 6.30 1.68 -1.07
N LYS A 351 7.13 0.64 -1.19
CA LYS A 351 7.48 -0.25 -0.08
C LYS A 351 8.35 0.43 1.00
N LYS A 352 9.06 1.52 0.63
CA LYS A 352 10.03 2.21 1.50
C LYS A 352 9.44 3.17 2.52
N GLY A 353 8.38 3.89 2.17
CA GLY A 353 7.96 5.02 3.00
C GLY A 353 7.52 4.58 4.40
N ILE A 354 7.12 3.32 4.58
CA ILE A 354 6.72 2.79 5.90
C ILE A 354 7.87 2.81 6.92
N LEU A 355 9.13 2.82 6.47
CA LEU A 355 10.32 2.94 7.33
C LEU A 355 10.60 4.38 7.76
N ALA A 356 10.08 5.36 7.02
CA ALA A 356 10.35 6.75 7.34
C ALA A 356 9.61 7.18 8.61
N PRO A 357 10.09 8.21 9.32
CA PRO A 357 9.39 8.77 10.47
C PRO A 357 7.94 9.15 10.12
N PHE A 358 7.72 9.77 8.96
CA PHE A 358 6.40 10.20 8.50
C PHE A 358 6.08 9.68 7.09
N ALA A 359 4.95 9.02 6.95
CA ALA A 359 4.48 8.51 5.67
C ALA A 359 2.97 8.55 5.51
N VAL A 360 2.54 8.76 4.27
CA VAL A 360 1.15 8.70 3.83
C VAL A 360 1.04 7.67 2.72
N GLY A 361 0.08 6.75 2.80
CA GLY A 361 -0.26 5.89 1.68
C GLY A 361 -1.33 4.87 2.00
N THR A 362 -1.45 3.83 1.19
CA THR A 362 -2.60 2.93 1.30
C THR A 362 -2.56 2.05 2.55
N ILE A 363 -3.74 1.68 3.03
CA ILE A 363 -3.91 0.67 4.08
C ILE A 363 -3.29 -0.67 3.69
N ASP A 364 -3.23 -0.97 2.39
CA ASP A 364 -2.65 -2.21 1.87
C ASP A 364 -1.17 -2.37 2.26
N GLN A 365 -0.39 -1.27 2.33
CA GLN A 365 1.01 -1.36 2.79
C GLN A 365 1.12 -1.69 4.28
N ALA A 366 0.17 -1.24 5.10
CA ALA A 366 0.11 -1.62 6.52
C ALA A 366 -0.36 -3.07 6.68
N LEU A 367 -1.38 -3.50 5.94
CA LEU A 367 -1.88 -4.89 5.96
C LEU A 367 -0.79 -5.89 5.55
N MET A 368 0.11 -5.51 4.65
CA MET A 368 1.26 -6.32 4.25
C MET A 368 2.27 -6.58 5.40
N ALA A 369 2.20 -5.85 6.51
CA ALA A 369 3.06 -6.11 7.68
C ALA A 369 2.68 -7.41 8.42
N VAL A 370 1.44 -7.87 8.31
CA VAL A 370 0.93 -9.08 9.00
C VAL A 370 0.74 -10.28 8.07
N LEU A 371 0.93 -10.10 6.76
CA LEU A 371 0.88 -11.15 5.77
C LEU A 371 2.25 -11.83 5.61
N HIS A 372 2.25 -13.11 5.20
CA HIS A 372 3.46 -13.88 4.96
C HIS A 372 4.08 -13.56 3.58
N VAL A 373 4.56 -12.33 3.45
CA VAL A 373 5.21 -11.78 2.26
C VAL A 373 6.69 -11.55 2.46
N LYS A 374 7.43 -11.48 1.35
CA LYS A 374 8.85 -11.13 1.37
C LYS A 374 9.05 -9.80 2.12
N HIS A 375 9.97 -9.79 3.08
CA HIS A 375 10.24 -8.62 3.94
C HIS A 375 9.03 -8.07 4.72
N GLY A 376 7.99 -8.85 5.01
CA GLY A 376 6.86 -8.42 5.86
C GLY A 376 7.32 -7.91 7.24
N PHE A 377 8.38 -8.51 7.79
CA PHE A 377 9.00 -8.09 9.06
C PHE A 377 9.67 -6.70 8.99
N VAL A 378 10.10 -6.23 7.80
CA VAL A 378 10.64 -4.87 7.62
C VAL A 378 9.52 -3.84 7.75
N ARG A 379 8.30 -4.16 7.26
CA ARG A 379 7.10 -3.32 7.44
C ARG A 379 6.67 -3.28 8.91
N THR A 380 6.74 -4.44 9.58
CA THR A 380 6.50 -4.55 11.03
C THR A 380 7.45 -3.64 11.81
N PHE A 381 8.76 -3.70 11.51
CA PHE A 381 9.77 -2.81 12.09
C PHE A 381 9.50 -1.33 11.78
N GLY A 382 9.12 -1.02 10.54
CA GLY A 382 8.76 0.33 10.13
C GLY A 382 7.57 0.90 10.89
N LEU A 383 6.61 0.10 11.35
CA LEU A 383 5.44 0.61 12.07
C LEU A 383 5.66 0.79 13.57
N ALA A 384 6.70 0.20 14.15
CA ALA A 384 6.89 0.11 15.59
C ALA A 384 6.89 1.48 16.29
N GLY A 385 6.06 1.62 17.32
CA GLY A 385 5.96 2.83 18.13
C GLY A 385 5.38 4.06 17.41
N LYS A 386 4.84 3.91 16.20
CA LYS A 386 4.24 5.03 15.47
C LYS A 386 2.81 5.32 15.91
N VAL A 387 2.35 6.52 15.60
CA VAL A 387 0.92 6.79 15.47
C VAL A 387 0.48 6.26 14.11
N VAL A 388 -0.50 5.37 14.08
CA VAL A 388 -1.04 4.78 12.86
C VAL A 388 -2.48 5.21 12.72
N ILE A 389 -2.75 6.09 11.76
CA ILE A 389 -4.10 6.57 11.46
C ILE A 389 -4.67 5.70 10.35
N LEU A 390 -5.78 5.01 10.62
CA LEU A 390 -6.51 4.20 9.65
C LEU A 390 -7.76 4.97 9.26
N ASP A 391 -7.72 5.63 8.10
CA ASP A 391 -8.82 6.48 7.64
C ASP A 391 -9.85 5.72 6.81
N GLU A 392 -11.10 6.21 6.85
CA GLU A 392 -12.26 5.63 6.16
C GLU A 392 -12.40 4.11 6.37
N VAL A 393 -12.19 3.64 7.61
CA VAL A 393 -12.42 2.24 7.97
C VAL A 393 -13.91 2.00 8.01
N HIS A 394 -14.39 1.14 7.12
CA HIS A 394 -15.80 0.77 6.97
C HIS A 394 -15.91 -0.75 7.09
N THR A 395 -17.10 -1.29 6.85
CA THR A 395 -17.32 -2.74 6.87
C THR A 395 -16.61 -3.39 5.69
N TYR A 396 -15.35 -3.77 5.90
CA TYR A 396 -14.59 -4.55 4.92
C TYR A 396 -15.19 -5.94 4.71
N ASP A 397 -14.85 -6.56 3.58
CA ASP A 397 -15.13 -7.98 3.38
C ASP A 397 -14.46 -8.85 4.47
N ALA A 398 -14.92 -10.09 4.60
CA ALA A 398 -14.42 -10.96 5.67
C ALA A 398 -12.92 -11.29 5.55
N TYR A 399 -12.34 -11.20 4.35
CA TYR A 399 -10.90 -11.39 4.15
C TYR A 399 -10.12 -10.21 4.72
N THR A 400 -10.34 -9.01 4.16
CA THR A 400 -9.62 -7.78 4.53
C THR A 400 -9.90 -7.42 5.99
N GLY A 401 -11.14 -7.63 6.47
CA GLY A 401 -11.49 -7.45 7.87
C GLY A 401 -10.66 -8.33 8.82
N THR A 402 -10.40 -9.58 8.44
CA THR A 402 -9.57 -10.50 9.25
C THR A 402 -8.11 -10.06 9.28
N VAL A 403 -7.56 -9.64 8.13
CA VAL A 403 -6.17 -9.11 8.07
C VAL A 403 -6.05 -7.80 8.84
N MET A 404 -7.08 -6.95 8.80
CA MET A 404 -7.17 -5.71 9.56
C MET A 404 -7.21 -5.95 11.07
N ASP A 405 -7.93 -6.98 11.53
CA ASP A 405 -7.96 -7.35 12.95
C ASP A 405 -6.56 -7.73 13.44
N GLU A 406 -5.87 -8.61 12.70
CA GLU A 406 -4.48 -8.99 13.00
C GLU A 406 -3.52 -7.81 12.94
N LEU A 407 -3.72 -6.89 11.98
CA LEU A 407 -2.94 -5.64 11.89
C LEU A 407 -3.11 -4.79 13.14
N VAL A 408 -4.34 -4.50 13.56
CA VAL A 408 -4.63 -3.67 14.75
C VAL A 408 -4.06 -4.32 16.01
N ASP A 409 -4.13 -5.65 16.10
CA ASP A 409 -3.53 -6.40 17.21
C ASP A 409 -2.02 -6.37 17.23
N THR A 410 -1.41 -6.52 16.07
CA THR A 410 0.04 -6.40 15.91
C THR A 410 0.49 -4.99 16.27
N LEU A 411 -0.21 -3.95 15.78
CA LEU A 411 0.08 -2.55 16.11
C LEU A 411 -0.03 -2.27 17.62
N ARG A 412 -1.04 -2.81 18.29
CA ARG A 412 -1.16 -2.73 19.75
C ARG A 412 0.05 -3.36 20.44
N GLN A 413 0.48 -4.54 20.00
CA GLN A 413 1.66 -5.24 20.49
C GLN A 413 2.99 -4.60 20.06
N LEU A 414 2.98 -3.59 19.18
CA LEU A 414 4.14 -2.81 18.75
C LEU A 414 4.22 -1.45 19.48
N HIS A 415 3.41 -1.26 20.52
CA HIS A 415 3.27 0.00 21.26
C HIS A 415 2.85 1.18 20.36
N CYS A 416 2.11 0.90 19.28
CA CYS A 416 1.58 1.96 18.43
C CYS A 416 0.35 2.63 19.07
N THR A 417 0.12 3.88 18.70
CA THR A 417 -1.18 4.53 18.91
C THR A 417 -1.99 4.39 17.62
N VAL A 418 -3.04 3.57 17.63
CA VAL A 418 -3.90 3.34 16.46
C VAL A 418 -5.13 4.23 16.56
N ILE A 419 -5.31 5.12 15.58
CA ILE A 419 -6.50 5.98 15.48
C ILE A 419 -7.29 5.57 14.24
N ILE A 420 -8.49 5.04 14.46
CA ILE A 420 -9.39 4.55 13.42
C ILE A 420 -10.48 5.58 13.19
N LEU A 421 -10.58 6.06 11.95
CA LEU A 421 -11.59 7.05 11.55
C LEU A 421 -12.66 6.34 10.71
N SER A 422 -13.92 6.47 11.11
CA SER A 422 -15.04 5.84 10.40
C SER A 422 -16.28 6.71 10.37
N ALA A 423 -17.03 6.65 9.27
CA ALA A 423 -18.39 7.18 9.21
C ALA A 423 -19.45 6.10 9.48
N THR A 424 -19.18 4.84 9.14
CA THR A 424 -20.22 3.80 8.96
C THR A 424 -19.84 2.44 9.55
N LEU A 425 -19.15 2.42 10.71
CA LEU A 425 -18.77 1.19 11.40
C LEU A 425 -19.98 0.51 12.06
N THR A 426 -20.01 -0.82 12.19
CA THR A 426 -20.99 -1.51 13.05
C THR A 426 -20.46 -1.66 14.47
N GLN A 427 -21.33 -1.86 15.46
CA GLN A 427 -20.96 -2.17 16.84
C GLN A 427 -20.11 -3.45 16.90
N GLU A 428 -20.51 -4.50 16.16
CA GLU A 428 -19.75 -5.75 16.06
C GLU A 428 -18.31 -5.51 15.58
N ARG A 429 -18.15 -4.66 14.55
CA ARG A 429 -16.83 -4.34 14.01
C ARG A 429 -16.01 -3.49 14.98
N ARG A 430 -16.62 -2.52 15.67
CA ARG A 430 -15.97 -1.73 16.73
C ARG A 430 -15.46 -2.61 17.86
N GLN A 431 -16.30 -3.54 18.33
CA GLN A 431 -15.91 -4.53 19.34
C GLN A 431 -14.76 -5.41 18.89
N ALA A 432 -14.76 -5.87 17.63
CA ALA A 432 -13.67 -6.68 17.08
C ALA A 432 -12.33 -5.91 17.07
N LEU A 433 -12.33 -4.64 16.64
CA LEU A 433 -11.14 -3.79 16.59
C LEU A 433 -10.60 -3.46 18.00
N LEU A 434 -11.50 -3.17 18.95
CA LEU A 434 -11.14 -2.82 20.33
C LEU A 434 -10.84 -4.04 21.20
N LYS A 435 -11.23 -5.25 20.78
CA LYS A 435 -11.13 -6.51 21.54
C LYS A 435 -11.76 -6.48 22.93
N THR A 436 -12.79 -5.67 23.10
CA THR A 436 -13.54 -5.55 24.36
C THR A 436 -15.03 -5.33 24.06
N PRO A 437 -15.96 -5.83 24.88
CA PRO A 437 -17.38 -5.54 24.72
C PRO A 437 -17.64 -4.03 24.76
N VAL A 438 -18.40 -3.52 23.79
CA VAL A 438 -18.80 -2.11 23.69
C VAL A 438 -20.30 -1.99 23.93
N VAL A 439 -20.76 -0.89 24.54
CA VAL A 439 -22.17 -0.75 24.94
C VAL A 439 -22.87 0.44 24.30
N GLU A 440 -22.15 1.52 24.03
CA GLU A 440 -22.75 2.77 23.56
C GLU A 440 -23.23 2.71 22.09
N GLN A 441 -24.39 3.31 21.81
CA GLN A 441 -25.03 3.32 20.49
C GLN A 441 -25.14 4.73 19.89
N ALA A 442 -24.75 5.77 20.64
CA ALA A 442 -24.74 7.14 20.16
C ALA A 442 -23.92 7.31 18.87
N TYR A 443 -24.25 8.35 18.12
CA TYR A 443 -23.50 8.79 16.96
C TYR A 443 -23.61 10.31 16.85
N PRO A 444 -22.50 11.07 16.78
CA PRO A 444 -21.10 10.61 16.77
C PRO A 444 -20.63 10.01 18.11
N LEU A 445 -19.59 9.18 18.05
CA LEU A 445 -19.04 8.47 19.20
C LEU A 445 -17.52 8.32 19.09
N ILE A 446 -16.86 8.43 20.24
CA ILE A 446 -15.44 8.12 20.39
C ILE A 446 -15.30 6.95 21.36
N SER A 447 -14.57 5.92 20.97
CA SER A 447 -14.25 4.79 21.83
C SER A 447 -12.74 4.60 21.88
N GLY A 448 -12.18 4.26 23.03
CA GLY A 448 -10.75 4.04 23.18
C GLY A 448 -10.43 2.93 24.16
N VAL A 449 -9.42 2.13 23.83
CA VAL A 449 -8.81 1.15 24.74
C VAL A 449 -7.34 1.47 24.89
N ALA A 450 -6.95 1.79 26.12
CA ALA A 450 -5.56 1.92 26.54
C ALA A 450 -5.39 1.20 27.88
N HIS A 451 -4.31 0.44 28.05
CA HIS A 451 -4.08 -0.39 29.24
C HIS A 451 -5.31 -1.25 29.62
N ASP A 452 -5.91 -1.90 28.61
CA ASP A 452 -7.10 -2.76 28.73
C ASP A 452 -8.36 -2.08 29.33
N THR A 453 -8.37 -0.75 29.40
CA THR A 453 -9.51 0.03 29.90
C THR A 453 -10.28 0.66 28.75
N LEU A 454 -11.57 0.35 28.63
CA LEU A 454 -12.47 0.96 27.66
C LEU A 454 -13.01 2.29 28.17
N THR A 455 -12.98 3.31 27.31
CA THR A 455 -13.68 4.58 27.50
C THR A 455 -14.53 4.86 26.27
N GLU A 456 -15.80 5.22 26.46
CA GLU A 456 -16.73 5.64 25.40
C GLU A 456 -17.24 7.06 25.70
N ILE A 457 -17.14 7.97 24.73
CA ILE A 457 -17.50 9.39 24.85
C ILE A 457 -18.50 9.74 23.75
N THR A 458 -19.74 10.01 24.16
CA THR A 458 -20.80 10.51 23.27
C THR A 458 -20.56 11.98 22.96
N ILE A 459 -20.71 12.38 21.70
CA ILE A 459 -20.64 13.78 21.28
C ILE A 459 -22.04 14.34 21.08
N GLU A 460 -22.21 15.64 21.35
CA GLU A 460 -23.50 16.31 21.16
C GLU A 460 -23.98 16.22 19.70
N GLN A 461 -25.29 16.02 19.52
CA GLN A 461 -25.88 15.80 18.21
C GLN A 461 -25.78 17.05 17.35
N MET A 462 -25.30 16.89 16.11
CA MET A 462 -25.26 17.95 15.12
C MET A 462 -26.66 18.26 14.58
N GLU A 463 -26.83 19.43 13.94
CA GLU A 463 -28.04 19.74 13.20
C GLU A 463 -28.36 18.62 12.20
N ALA A 464 -29.60 18.12 12.28
CA ALA A 464 -30.09 17.09 11.40
C ALA A 464 -30.34 17.68 10.02
N LYS A 465 -29.75 17.06 9.01
CA LYS A 465 -30.09 17.29 7.62
C LYS A 465 -30.99 16.15 7.15
N SER A 466 -32.20 16.46 6.68
CA SER A 466 -33.04 15.41 6.12
C SER A 466 -32.91 15.28 4.60
N VAL A 467 -32.80 14.04 4.15
CA VAL A 467 -32.73 13.64 2.75
C VAL A 467 -34.02 12.94 2.40
N ALA A 468 -34.76 13.46 1.42
CA ALA A 468 -35.90 12.78 0.84
C ALA A 468 -35.45 11.58 0.00
N ILE A 469 -36.19 10.47 0.09
CA ILE A 469 -35.87 9.22 -0.60
C ILE A 469 -37.00 8.88 -1.56
N HIS A 470 -36.64 8.64 -2.82
CA HIS A 470 -37.51 8.07 -3.84
C HIS A 470 -36.91 6.76 -4.34
N ILE A 471 -37.68 5.67 -4.33
CA ILE A 471 -37.27 4.41 -4.94
C ILE A 471 -37.81 4.36 -6.35
N GLU A 472 -36.92 4.19 -7.32
CA GLU A 472 -37.28 4.13 -8.74
C GLU A 472 -36.81 2.81 -9.36
N ALA A 473 -37.72 2.14 -10.07
CA ALA A 473 -37.40 0.91 -10.79
C ALA A 473 -37.03 1.19 -12.24
N ASP A 474 -37.57 2.26 -12.83
CA ASP A 474 -37.32 2.67 -14.20
C ASP A 474 -36.11 3.60 -14.30
N THR A 475 -35.02 3.08 -14.87
CA THR A 475 -33.81 3.87 -15.10
C THR A 475 -34.05 5.02 -16.08
N GLN A 476 -34.98 4.88 -17.03
CA GLN A 476 -35.28 5.94 -17.99
C GLN A 476 -35.97 7.13 -17.30
N ALA A 477 -36.92 6.88 -16.39
CA ALA A 477 -37.53 7.93 -15.59
C ALA A 477 -36.49 8.72 -14.77
N ALA A 478 -35.50 8.02 -14.19
CA ALA A 478 -34.42 8.69 -13.46
C ALA A 478 -33.49 9.51 -14.36
N ILE A 479 -33.22 9.06 -15.60
CA ILE A 479 -32.46 9.82 -16.59
C ILE A 479 -33.20 11.13 -16.93
N GLU A 480 -34.51 11.06 -17.15
CA GLU A 480 -35.34 12.22 -17.44
C GLU A 480 -35.34 13.23 -16.28
N GLU A 481 -35.45 12.76 -15.04
CA GLU A 481 -35.37 13.62 -13.86
C GLU A 481 -33.98 14.27 -13.71
N ALA A 482 -32.90 13.50 -13.89
CA ALA A 482 -31.54 14.01 -13.84
C ALA A 482 -31.31 15.13 -14.86
N LEU A 483 -31.80 14.94 -16.10
CA LEU A 483 -31.75 15.96 -17.15
C LEU A 483 -32.59 17.18 -16.78
N SER A 484 -33.83 17.00 -16.31
CA SER A 484 -34.71 18.10 -15.92
C SER A 484 -34.09 18.97 -14.81
N ARG A 485 -33.51 18.34 -13.79
CA ARG A 485 -32.81 19.04 -12.69
C ARG A 485 -31.59 19.80 -13.22
N ALA A 486 -30.81 19.19 -14.10
CA ALA A 486 -29.64 19.84 -14.68
C ALA A 486 -30.02 20.99 -15.61
N GLU A 487 -31.08 20.89 -16.41
CA GLU A 487 -31.60 22.01 -17.23
C GLU A 487 -31.94 23.25 -16.37
N GLN A 488 -32.41 23.02 -15.14
CA GLN A 488 -32.68 24.08 -14.16
C GLN A 488 -31.40 24.65 -13.51
N GLY A 489 -30.21 24.22 -13.91
CA GLY A 489 -28.93 24.67 -13.36
C GLY A 489 -28.47 23.90 -12.12
N GLN A 490 -29.17 22.82 -11.71
CA GLN A 490 -28.77 22.04 -10.54
C GLN A 490 -27.54 21.17 -10.83
N GLN A 491 -26.81 20.83 -9.78
CA GLN A 491 -25.64 19.94 -9.85
C GLN A 491 -26.06 18.51 -9.48
N VAL A 492 -26.08 17.61 -10.47
CA VAL A 492 -26.59 16.23 -10.35
C VAL A 492 -25.44 15.25 -10.26
N LEU A 493 -25.49 14.36 -9.27
CA LEU A 493 -24.56 13.24 -9.13
C LEU A 493 -25.26 11.94 -9.50
N TRP A 494 -24.65 11.11 -10.35
CA TRP A 494 -25.16 9.79 -10.72
C TRP A 494 -24.12 8.71 -10.40
N ILE A 495 -24.46 7.74 -9.55
CA ILE A 495 -23.51 6.70 -9.12
C ILE A 495 -24.02 5.30 -9.46
N GLU A 496 -23.27 4.61 -10.32
CA GLU A 496 -23.45 3.20 -10.67
C GLU A 496 -22.46 2.29 -9.94
N ASN A 497 -22.79 1.00 -9.84
CA ASN A 497 -21.96 0.02 -9.14
C ASN A 497 -20.84 -0.56 -10.03
N THR A 498 -20.94 -0.44 -11.35
CA THR A 498 -19.92 -0.91 -12.29
C THR A 498 -19.51 0.15 -13.31
N VAL A 499 -18.29 0.01 -13.82
CA VAL A 499 -17.74 0.93 -14.84
C VAL A 499 -18.54 0.86 -16.14
N ALA A 500 -18.96 -0.34 -16.55
CA ALA A 500 -19.72 -0.51 -17.79
C ALA A 500 -21.09 0.19 -17.72
N GLU A 501 -21.78 0.09 -16.58
CA GLU A 501 -23.07 0.79 -16.36
C GLU A 501 -22.87 2.30 -16.31
N ALA A 502 -21.83 2.79 -15.62
CA ALA A 502 -21.51 4.22 -15.60
C ALA A 502 -21.21 4.77 -17.00
N GLN A 503 -20.41 4.07 -17.81
CA GLN A 503 -20.13 4.44 -19.20
C GLN A 503 -21.40 4.47 -20.05
N ALA A 504 -22.29 3.47 -19.92
CA ALA A 504 -23.53 3.39 -20.67
C ALA A 504 -24.48 4.55 -20.33
N VAL A 505 -24.71 4.81 -19.04
CA VAL A 505 -25.58 5.91 -18.59
C VAL A 505 -25.01 7.27 -18.97
N PHE A 506 -23.69 7.46 -18.82
CA PHE A 506 -23.02 8.68 -19.25
C PHE A 506 -23.18 8.94 -20.75
N LEU A 507 -23.05 7.92 -21.60
CA LEU A 507 -23.31 8.05 -23.03
C LEU A 507 -24.74 8.52 -23.31
N THR A 508 -25.73 7.91 -22.66
CA THR A 508 -27.15 8.29 -22.81
C THR A 508 -27.39 9.72 -22.35
N LEU A 509 -26.92 10.10 -21.16
CA LEU A 509 -27.07 11.45 -20.62
C LEU A 509 -26.35 12.49 -21.47
N SER A 510 -25.12 12.22 -21.91
CA SER A 510 -24.34 13.12 -22.74
C SER A 510 -25.00 13.35 -24.11
N ALA A 511 -25.52 12.28 -24.72
CA ALA A 511 -26.25 12.38 -25.98
C ALA A 511 -27.54 13.21 -25.85
N GLN A 512 -28.29 13.03 -24.76
CA GLN A 512 -29.53 13.78 -24.52
C GLN A 512 -29.28 15.22 -24.04
N ALA A 513 -28.18 15.46 -23.33
CA ALA A 513 -27.72 16.78 -22.93
C ALA A 513 -27.16 17.61 -24.10
N SER A 514 -26.87 16.98 -25.24
CA SER A 514 -26.29 17.65 -26.41
C SER A 514 -27.20 18.76 -26.93
N GLY A 515 -26.70 19.99 -26.90
CA GLY A 515 -27.46 21.19 -27.31
C GLY A 515 -28.18 21.90 -26.16
N LEU A 516 -28.14 21.34 -24.94
CA LEU A 516 -28.59 21.98 -23.71
C LEU A 516 -27.41 22.64 -22.99
N ASN A 517 -27.69 23.61 -22.09
CA ASN A 517 -26.66 24.24 -21.25
C ASN A 517 -26.31 23.35 -20.03
N ILE A 518 -25.93 22.11 -20.31
CA ILE A 518 -25.62 21.07 -19.32
C ILE A 518 -24.23 20.50 -19.61
N ALA A 519 -23.32 20.60 -18.64
CA ALA A 519 -22.04 19.92 -18.72
C ALA A 519 -22.17 18.48 -18.17
N THR A 520 -21.68 17.50 -18.92
CA THR A 520 -21.68 16.09 -18.50
C THR A 520 -20.26 15.58 -18.26
N GLY A 521 -20.07 14.78 -17.21
CA GLY A 521 -18.78 14.25 -16.80
C GLY A 521 -18.83 12.78 -16.39
N LEU A 522 -17.67 12.12 -16.45
CA LEU A 522 -17.51 10.71 -16.08
C LEU A 522 -16.27 10.48 -15.22
N LEU A 523 -16.41 9.75 -14.10
CA LEU A 523 -15.30 9.35 -13.22
C LEU A 523 -15.33 7.86 -12.84
N HIS A 524 -14.26 7.12 -13.16
CA HIS A 524 -14.05 5.74 -12.76
C HIS A 524 -12.57 5.31 -12.86
N SER A 525 -12.25 4.08 -12.45
CA SER A 525 -10.88 3.56 -12.34
C SER A 525 -10.24 3.09 -13.67
N ARG A 526 -10.96 3.15 -14.79
CA ARG A 526 -10.52 2.62 -16.10
C ARG A 526 -9.95 3.68 -17.05
N PHE A 527 -9.55 4.83 -16.52
CA PHE A 527 -8.73 5.79 -17.25
C PHE A 527 -7.24 5.51 -17.01
N THR A 528 -6.37 5.91 -17.94
CA THR A 528 -4.95 6.06 -17.61
C THR A 528 -4.80 7.05 -16.45
N GLN A 529 -3.74 6.92 -15.66
CA GLN A 529 -3.55 7.81 -14.51
C GLN A 529 -3.54 9.29 -14.92
N SER A 530 -2.94 9.63 -16.06
CA SER A 530 -2.96 10.99 -16.62
C SER A 530 -4.38 11.51 -16.89
N HIS A 531 -5.18 10.79 -17.70
CA HIS A 531 -6.55 11.24 -18.02
C HIS A 531 -7.45 11.25 -16.78
N ARG A 532 -7.23 10.31 -15.86
CA ARG A 532 -7.93 10.28 -14.58
C ARG A 532 -7.67 11.54 -13.76
N GLN A 533 -6.42 11.96 -13.61
CA GLN A 533 -6.05 13.18 -12.87
C GLN A 533 -6.69 14.42 -13.50
N ILE A 534 -6.73 14.51 -14.83
CA ILE A 534 -7.39 15.61 -15.55
C ILE A 534 -8.89 15.64 -15.24
N ASN A 535 -9.57 14.51 -15.42
CA ASN A 535 -11.02 14.40 -15.18
C ASN A 535 -11.37 14.69 -13.72
N GLU A 536 -10.61 14.12 -12.77
CA GLU A 536 -10.83 14.37 -11.34
C GLU A 536 -10.60 15.84 -10.99
N HIS A 537 -9.52 16.45 -11.47
CA HIS A 537 -9.25 17.87 -11.23
C HIS A 537 -10.41 18.75 -11.73
N GLN A 538 -10.89 18.53 -12.97
CA GLN A 538 -11.98 19.28 -13.55
C GLN A 538 -13.28 19.15 -12.72
N TRP A 539 -13.73 17.92 -12.49
CA TRP A 539 -15.06 17.68 -11.92
C TRP A 539 -15.11 17.90 -10.42
N VAL A 540 -14.03 17.58 -9.69
CA VAL A 540 -13.95 17.87 -8.25
C VAL A 540 -13.87 19.37 -8.01
N THR A 541 -13.16 20.12 -8.86
CA THR A 541 -13.15 21.59 -8.78
C THR A 541 -14.53 22.17 -9.03
N ALA A 542 -15.24 21.69 -10.07
CA ALA A 542 -16.56 22.18 -10.44
C ALA A 542 -17.62 21.95 -9.35
N TYR A 543 -17.59 20.80 -8.66
CA TYR A 543 -18.53 20.45 -7.59
C TYR A 543 -18.07 20.88 -6.19
N GLY A 544 -16.79 21.23 -6.03
CA GLY A 544 -16.18 21.62 -4.76
C GLY A 544 -16.19 23.14 -4.54
N LYS A 545 -15.54 23.57 -3.45
CA LYS A 545 -15.50 24.98 -3.00
C LYS A 545 -14.99 25.95 -4.06
N ALA A 546 -13.98 25.53 -4.83
CA ALA A 546 -13.36 26.35 -5.87
C ALA A 546 -14.34 26.71 -6.99
N GLY A 547 -15.33 25.85 -7.29
CA GLY A 547 -16.32 26.06 -8.34
C GLY A 547 -17.57 26.84 -7.91
N TRP A 548 -17.70 27.26 -6.64
CA TRP A 548 -18.93 27.88 -6.12
C TRP A 548 -19.32 29.19 -6.79
N ALA A 549 -18.35 29.97 -7.26
CA ALA A 549 -18.61 31.22 -7.98
C ALA A 549 -19.31 30.98 -9.34
N GLU A 550 -19.08 29.81 -9.94
CA GLU A 550 -19.58 29.44 -11.27
C GLU A 550 -20.69 28.38 -11.21
N ARG A 551 -21.05 27.91 -10.00
CA ARG A 551 -21.98 26.79 -9.79
C ARG A 551 -23.34 27.01 -10.48
N ASN A 552 -23.86 28.24 -10.45
CA ASN A 552 -25.17 28.59 -11.02
C ASN A 552 -25.12 29.04 -12.49
N GLN A 553 -23.97 28.96 -13.16
CA GLN A 553 -23.85 29.40 -14.56
C GLN A 553 -24.37 28.34 -15.55
N GLN A 554 -24.31 27.06 -15.18
CA GLN A 554 -24.78 25.94 -15.99
C GLN A 554 -25.14 24.74 -15.12
N GLY A 555 -26.07 23.93 -15.61
CA GLY A 555 -26.36 22.61 -15.04
C GLY A 555 -25.21 21.66 -15.24
N ARG A 556 -25.04 20.71 -14.32
CA ARG A 556 -24.01 19.67 -14.47
C ARG A 556 -24.55 18.30 -14.08
N ILE A 557 -24.11 17.28 -14.79
CA ILE A 557 -24.35 15.88 -14.43
C ILE A 557 -23.02 15.14 -14.39
N LEU A 558 -22.63 14.69 -13.20
CA LEU A 558 -21.42 13.90 -13.00
C LEU A 558 -21.80 12.44 -12.76
N VAL A 559 -21.47 11.59 -13.72
CA VAL A 559 -21.65 10.14 -13.62
C VAL A 559 -20.37 9.51 -13.10
N GLY A 560 -20.48 8.47 -12.28
CA GLY A 560 -19.32 7.68 -11.92
C GLY A 560 -19.64 6.43 -11.15
N THR A 561 -18.59 5.87 -10.57
CA THR A 561 -18.62 4.64 -9.78
C THR A 561 -18.32 4.95 -8.31
N GLN A 562 -17.92 3.93 -7.54
CA GLN A 562 -17.52 4.07 -6.13
C GLN A 562 -16.40 5.09 -5.90
N VAL A 563 -15.68 5.49 -6.96
CA VAL A 563 -14.71 6.59 -6.92
C VAL A 563 -15.32 7.90 -6.39
N LEU A 564 -16.62 8.15 -6.64
CA LEU A 564 -17.31 9.35 -6.17
C LEU A 564 -17.68 9.30 -4.67
N GLU A 565 -17.63 8.11 -4.06
CA GLU A 565 -18.07 7.85 -2.68
C GLU A 565 -17.01 8.20 -1.64
N GLN A 566 -15.73 8.23 -2.01
CA GLN A 566 -14.62 8.27 -1.06
C GLN A 566 -13.72 9.49 -1.28
N SER A 567 -13.48 10.26 -0.22
CA SER A 567 -12.47 11.33 -0.12
C SER A 567 -12.46 12.44 -1.18
N LEU A 568 -13.50 12.56 -2.01
CA LEU A 568 -13.70 13.72 -2.88
C LEU A 568 -14.51 14.80 -2.16
N ASP A 569 -14.05 16.04 -2.27
CA ASP A 569 -14.75 17.22 -1.74
C ASP A 569 -15.73 17.77 -2.77
N ILE A 570 -16.80 17.01 -3.01
CA ILE A 570 -17.85 17.36 -3.98
C ILE A 570 -19.19 17.55 -3.28
N ASP A 571 -20.00 18.45 -3.83
CA ASP A 571 -21.31 18.81 -3.32
C ASP A 571 -22.35 18.79 -4.43
N ALA A 572 -23.32 17.88 -4.32
CA ALA A 572 -24.43 17.73 -5.26
C ALA A 572 -25.74 18.28 -4.68
N ASP A 573 -26.61 18.75 -5.57
CA ASP A 573 -27.96 19.21 -5.25
C ASP A 573 -28.96 18.06 -5.29
N PHE A 574 -28.76 17.11 -6.20
CA PHE A 574 -29.57 15.91 -6.42
C PHE A 574 -28.68 14.69 -6.66
N LEU A 575 -29.07 13.52 -6.13
CA LEU A 575 -28.34 12.27 -6.29
C LEU A 575 -29.23 11.21 -6.92
N VAL A 576 -28.76 10.57 -7.99
CA VAL A 576 -29.30 9.30 -8.46
C VAL A 576 -28.27 8.22 -8.18
N THR A 577 -28.69 7.09 -7.61
CA THR A 577 -27.74 6.01 -7.35
C THR A 577 -28.35 4.62 -7.38
N ARG A 578 -27.62 3.66 -7.96
CA ARG A 578 -27.97 2.23 -7.93
C ARG A 578 -27.94 1.69 -6.51
N LEU A 579 -28.90 0.84 -6.14
CA LEU A 579 -28.91 0.19 -4.83
C LEU A 579 -27.56 -0.47 -4.52
N ALA A 580 -27.05 -0.24 -3.32
CA ALA A 580 -25.81 -0.80 -2.79
C ALA A 580 -26.02 -1.12 -1.30
N PRO A 581 -25.07 -1.77 -0.60
CA PRO A 581 -25.16 -1.92 0.86
C PRO A 581 -25.39 -0.58 1.57
N THR A 582 -26.15 -0.59 2.68
CA THR A 582 -26.58 0.63 3.39
C THR A 582 -25.43 1.59 3.72
N ASP A 583 -24.28 1.07 4.15
CA ASP A 583 -23.10 1.87 4.44
C ASP A 583 -22.56 2.61 3.19
N MET A 584 -22.58 1.98 2.02
CA MET A 584 -22.22 2.64 0.76
C MET A 584 -23.23 3.71 0.36
N ILE A 585 -24.54 3.44 0.52
CA ILE A 585 -25.58 4.44 0.26
C ILE A 585 -25.37 5.66 1.17
N LEU A 586 -25.15 5.46 2.46
CA LEU A 586 -24.89 6.56 3.40
C LEU A 586 -23.63 7.36 3.05
N GLN A 587 -22.56 6.71 2.57
CA GLN A 587 -21.37 7.40 2.07
C GLN A 587 -21.68 8.27 0.84
N ARG A 588 -22.50 7.76 -0.09
CA ARG A 588 -23.01 8.52 -1.26
C ARG A 588 -23.86 9.72 -0.82
N LEU A 589 -24.75 9.54 0.16
CA LEU A 589 -25.56 10.64 0.72
C LEU A 589 -24.69 11.73 1.34
N GLY A 590 -23.48 11.40 1.82
CA GLY A 590 -22.49 12.37 2.29
C GLY A 590 -21.90 13.30 1.21
N ARG A 591 -22.30 13.15 -0.07
CA ARG A 591 -22.01 14.09 -1.17
C ARG A 591 -23.20 14.97 -1.53
N LEU A 592 -24.41 14.54 -1.19
CA LEU A 592 -25.59 15.37 -1.28
C LEU A 592 -25.48 16.45 -0.20
N TRP A 593 -25.78 17.69 -0.55
CA TRP A 593 -25.68 18.90 0.26
C TRP A 593 -24.64 18.83 1.39
N ARG A 594 -23.37 18.67 1.00
CA ARG A 594 -22.24 18.44 1.90
C ARG A 594 -21.82 19.70 2.66
N HIS A 595 -22.00 20.86 2.03
CA HIS A 595 -21.62 22.17 2.53
C HIS A 595 -22.85 23.04 2.77
N ASP A 596 -22.79 23.88 3.80
CA ASP A 596 -23.93 24.70 4.21
C ASP A 596 -24.30 25.79 3.20
N ASN A 597 -23.34 26.30 2.41
CA ASN A 597 -23.60 27.43 1.52
C ASN A 597 -22.78 27.44 0.20
N PRO A 598 -23.02 26.52 -0.74
CA PRO A 598 -22.30 26.49 -2.02
C PRO A 598 -22.94 27.37 -3.12
N ASN A 599 -23.79 28.35 -2.79
CA ASN A 599 -24.69 29.02 -3.75
C ASN A 599 -25.64 28.05 -4.47
N ARG A 600 -26.39 27.23 -3.71
CA ARG A 600 -27.37 26.27 -4.26
C ARG A 600 -28.45 26.94 -5.12
N HIS A 601 -28.95 26.23 -6.13
CA HIS A 601 -30.12 26.67 -6.88
C HIS A 601 -31.35 26.77 -5.95
N ALA A 602 -32.17 27.80 -6.10
CA ALA A 602 -33.26 28.10 -5.16
C ALA A 602 -34.35 27.02 -5.08
N GLN A 603 -34.52 26.23 -6.14
CA GLN A 603 -35.48 25.13 -6.21
C GLN A 603 -34.86 23.76 -5.91
N ALA A 604 -33.55 23.70 -5.60
CA ALA A 604 -32.91 22.44 -5.25
C ALA A 604 -33.55 21.85 -3.99
N GLN A 605 -33.77 20.54 -4.00
CA GLN A 605 -34.26 19.78 -2.85
C GLN A 605 -33.23 18.73 -2.49
N CYS A 606 -33.07 18.49 -1.19
CA CYS A 606 -32.14 17.47 -0.71
C CYS A 606 -32.76 16.09 -0.90
N GLU A 607 -32.60 15.52 -2.09
CA GLU A 607 -33.28 14.31 -2.52
C GLU A 607 -32.31 13.30 -3.14
N VAL A 608 -32.58 12.03 -2.90
CA VAL A 608 -31.93 10.89 -3.57
C VAL A 608 -32.97 10.02 -4.28
N TRP A 609 -32.69 9.66 -5.52
CA TRP A 609 -33.39 8.61 -6.25
C TRP A 609 -32.56 7.33 -6.20
N LEU A 610 -33.08 6.31 -5.53
CA LEU A 610 -32.47 4.99 -5.41
C LEU A 610 -33.02 4.07 -6.49
N LEU A 611 -32.16 3.70 -7.44
CA LEU A 611 -32.50 2.76 -8.50
C LEU A 611 -32.48 1.34 -7.95
N ALA A 612 -33.67 0.75 -7.77
CA ALA A 612 -33.83 -0.59 -7.21
C ALA A 612 -35.00 -1.35 -7.85
N PRO A 613 -34.90 -2.67 -8.01
CA PRO A 613 -36.02 -3.50 -8.45
C PRO A 613 -37.09 -3.59 -7.35
N ALA A 614 -38.25 -4.15 -7.70
CA ALA A 614 -39.27 -4.49 -6.70
C ALA A 614 -38.75 -5.57 -5.73
N LEU A 615 -39.02 -5.41 -4.42
CA LEU A 615 -38.51 -6.31 -3.39
C LEU A 615 -38.87 -7.78 -3.63
N ALA A 616 -40.11 -8.07 -4.04
CA ALA A 616 -40.55 -9.43 -4.28
C ALA A 616 -39.70 -10.13 -5.37
N GLN A 617 -39.40 -9.41 -6.46
CA GLN A 617 -38.53 -9.91 -7.54
C GLN A 617 -37.09 -10.10 -7.06
N ALA A 618 -36.60 -9.16 -6.23
CA ALA A 618 -35.26 -9.24 -5.65
C ALA A 618 -35.09 -10.43 -4.71
N ILE A 619 -36.10 -10.77 -3.91
CA ILE A 619 -36.07 -11.93 -3.00
C ILE A 619 -36.22 -13.25 -3.77
N GLU A 620 -37.04 -13.26 -4.83
CA GLU A 620 -37.24 -14.45 -5.67
C GLU A 620 -35.99 -14.81 -6.48
N ASN A 621 -35.37 -13.83 -7.15
CA ASN A 621 -34.17 -14.03 -7.96
C ASN A 621 -33.24 -12.80 -7.92
N PRO A 622 -32.40 -12.65 -6.88
CA PRO A 622 -31.59 -11.45 -6.67
C PRO A 622 -30.55 -11.23 -7.78
N LYS A 623 -29.98 -12.31 -8.34
CA LYS A 623 -28.97 -12.18 -9.41
C LYS A 623 -29.55 -11.58 -10.69
N GLN A 624 -30.80 -11.95 -11.01
CA GLN A 624 -31.50 -11.36 -12.15
C GLN A 624 -31.99 -9.95 -11.84
N ALA A 625 -32.60 -9.74 -10.68
CA ALA A 625 -33.21 -8.47 -10.31
C ALA A 625 -32.19 -7.33 -10.11
N PHE A 626 -31.05 -7.61 -9.46
CA PHE A 626 -30.01 -6.61 -9.21
C PHE A 626 -28.97 -6.50 -10.34
N GLY A 627 -29.03 -7.37 -11.35
CA GLY A 627 -28.11 -7.37 -12.48
C GLY A 627 -26.63 -7.43 -12.06
N HIS A 628 -25.81 -6.51 -12.57
CA HIS A 628 -24.37 -6.48 -12.24
C HIS A 628 -24.09 -6.24 -10.76
N SER A 629 -24.99 -5.57 -10.03
CA SER A 629 -24.80 -5.28 -8.61
C SER A 629 -24.70 -6.56 -7.76
N ALA A 630 -25.37 -7.65 -8.15
CA ALA A 630 -25.28 -8.95 -7.48
C ALA A 630 -23.91 -9.65 -7.66
N TRP A 631 -23.09 -9.18 -8.59
CA TRP A 631 -21.72 -9.65 -8.79
C TRP A 631 -20.68 -8.79 -8.06
N VAL A 632 -21.09 -7.59 -7.63
CA VAL A 632 -20.24 -6.66 -6.86
C VAL A 632 -20.48 -6.83 -5.36
N TYR A 633 -21.74 -6.99 -4.95
CA TYR A 633 -22.13 -7.09 -3.55
C TYR A 633 -22.90 -8.37 -3.26
N ALA A 634 -22.84 -8.81 -2.00
CA ALA A 634 -23.59 -9.98 -1.55
C ALA A 634 -25.11 -9.76 -1.70
N THR A 635 -25.77 -10.69 -2.41
CA THR A 635 -27.22 -10.65 -2.68
C THR A 635 -28.05 -10.55 -1.41
N TYR A 636 -27.69 -11.30 -0.36
CA TYR A 636 -28.35 -11.22 0.95
C TYR A 636 -28.33 -9.79 1.52
N VAL A 637 -27.18 -9.12 1.45
CA VAL A 637 -27.03 -7.74 1.96
C VAL A 637 -27.87 -6.77 1.11
N LEU A 638 -27.87 -6.92 -0.22
CA LEU A 638 -28.71 -6.09 -1.10
C LEU A 638 -30.20 -6.28 -0.81
N CYS A 639 -30.67 -7.52 -0.59
CA CYS A 639 -32.05 -7.78 -0.20
C CYS A 639 -32.40 -7.14 1.15
N ARG A 640 -31.51 -7.24 2.14
CA ARG A 640 -31.70 -6.61 3.47
C ARG A 640 -31.72 -5.09 3.37
N THR A 641 -30.84 -4.50 2.57
CA THR A 641 -30.88 -3.07 2.28
C THR A 641 -32.21 -2.70 1.65
N LEU A 642 -32.62 -3.36 0.56
CA LEU A 642 -33.88 -3.02 -0.12
C LEU A 642 -35.09 -3.15 0.81
N GLN A 643 -35.13 -4.21 1.62
CA GLN A 643 -36.18 -4.43 2.61
C GLN A 643 -36.30 -3.27 3.61
N LEU A 644 -35.17 -2.71 4.03
CA LEU A 644 -35.13 -1.57 4.94
C LEU A 644 -35.47 -0.25 4.24
N TRP A 645 -34.89 0.00 3.07
CA TRP A 645 -34.95 1.30 2.40
C TRP A 645 -36.23 1.55 1.62
N GLN A 646 -36.94 0.51 1.17
CA GLN A 646 -38.18 0.67 0.41
C GLN A 646 -39.30 1.39 1.17
N ASP A 647 -39.29 1.29 2.52
CA ASP A 647 -40.32 1.84 3.39
C ASP A 647 -39.95 3.25 3.91
N LEU A 648 -38.77 3.76 3.53
CA LEU A 648 -38.29 5.07 3.95
C LEU A 648 -38.65 6.13 2.89
N SER A 649 -39.34 7.19 3.32
CA SER A 649 -39.53 8.40 2.52
C SER A 649 -38.48 9.47 2.81
N GLN A 650 -37.76 9.35 3.93
CA GLN A 650 -36.78 10.33 4.39
C GLN A 650 -35.77 9.68 5.34
N VAL A 651 -34.54 10.19 5.35
CA VAL A 651 -33.49 9.87 6.32
C VAL A 651 -32.89 11.15 6.90
N ASN A 652 -32.69 11.19 8.22
CA ASN A 652 -32.11 12.32 8.94
C ASN A 652 -30.65 12.01 9.27
N LEU A 653 -29.73 12.73 8.63
CA LEU A 653 -28.30 12.57 8.83
C LEU A 653 -27.79 13.66 9.79
N PRO A 654 -26.92 13.30 10.76
CA PRO A 654 -26.28 12.00 10.98
C PRO A 654 -27.07 10.99 11.84
N GLN A 655 -28.22 11.36 12.40
CA GLN A 655 -28.90 10.62 13.48
C GLN A 655 -29.26 9.18 13.10
N ASP A 656 -29.71 8.97 11.87
CA ASP A 656 -30.19 7.66 11.41
C ASP A 656 -29.06 6.73 10.94
N ILE A 657 -27.81 7.22 10.84
CA ILE A 657 -26.67 6.45 10.31
C ILE A 657 -26.47 5.15 11.08
N ARG A 658 -26.39 5.22 12.42
CA ARG A 658 -26.19 4.02 13.26
C ARG A 658 -27.35 3.04 13.10
N THR A 659 -28.57 3.52 13.28
CA THR A 659 -29.78 2.70 13.24
C THR A 659 -29.92 1.94 11.92
N LEU A 660 -29.67 2.60 10.79
CA LEU A 660 -29.78 1.98 9.47
C LEU A 660 -28.70 0.92 9.23
N ILE A 661 -27.46 1.20 9.64
CA ILE A 661 -26.34 0.26 9.50
C ILE A 661 -26.60 -0.99 10.35
N GLU A 662 -26.93 -0.81 11.64
CA GLU A 662 -27.21 -1.92 12.54
C GLU A 662 -28.40 -2.75 12.05
N ALA A 663 -29.50 -2.11 11.60
CA ALA A 663 -30.67 -2.83 11.08
C ALA A 663 -30.36 -3.66 9.83
N THR A 664 -29.47 -3.17 8.96
CA THR A 664 -29.06 -3.89 7.74
C THR A 664 -28.26 -5.14 8.06
N TYR A 665 -27.29 -5.02 8.98
CA TYR A 665 -26.34 -6.09 9.30
C TYR A 665 -26.72 -6.95 10.51
N GLN A 666 -27.84 -6.64 11.17
CA GLN A 666 -28.33 -7.37 12.34
C GLN A 666 -28.43 -8.88 12.05
N THR A 667 -27.77 -9.66 12.91
CA THR A 667 -27.91 -11.11 12.94
C THR A 667 -29.32 -11.48 13.36
N ARG A 668 -30.04 -12.22 12.50
CA ARG A 668 -31.38 -12.75 12.79
C ARG A 668 -31.58 -14.08 12.04
N THR A 669 -32.55 -14.87 12.49
CA THR A 669 -32.99 -16.05 11.75
C THR A 669 -33.81 -15.63 10.55
N GLU A 670 -33.49 -16.18 9.38
CA GLU A 670 -34.19 -15.93 8.11
C GLU A 670 -34.96 -17.18 7.69
N THR A 671 -35.98 -17.00 6.84
CA THR A 671 -36.75 -18.10 6.23
C THR A 671 -36.61 -18.08 4.71
N ASP A 672 -37.03 -19.17 4.06
CA ASP A 672 -37.18 -19.28 2.60
C ASP A 672 -35.90 -18.90 1.82
N SER A 673 -36.03 -18.12 0.74
CA SER A 673 -34.91 -17.70 -0.11
C SER A 673 -33.83 -16.93 0.65
N LEU A 674 -34.22 -16.08 1.61
CA LEU A 674 -33.26 -15.29 2.41
C LEU A 674 -32.38 -16.18 3.29
N ALA A 675 -32.91 -17.28 3.82
CA ALA A 675 -32.11 -18.26 4.57
C ALA A 675 -31.01 -18.90 3.70
N THR A 676 -31.32 -19.14 2.42
CA THR A 676 -30.35 -19.68 1.45
C THR A 676 -29.25 -18.67 1.17
N TYR A 677 -29.60 -17.40 0.89
CA TYR A 677 -28.61 -16.36 0.62
C TYR A 677 -27.76 -16.00 1.85
N LEU A 678 -28.34 -16.07 3.06
CA LEU A 678 -27.58 -15.94 4.31
C LEU A 678 -26.56 -17.08 4.44
N HIS A 679 -26.98 -18.32 4.18
CA HIS A 679 -26.07 -19.48 4.23
C HIS A 679 -24.92 -19.37 3.21
N GLU A 680 -25.21 -18.91 1.99
CA GLU A 680 -24.20 -18.61 0.97
C GLU A 680 -23.20 -17.55 1.46
N LEU A 681 -23.70 -16.44 2.00
CA LEU A 681 -22.88 -15.37 2.58
C LEU A 681 -22.00 -15.88 3.72
N GLU A 682 -22.55 -16.65 4.66
CA GLU A 682 -21.78 -17.22 5.77
C GLU A 682 -20.70 -18.20 5.31
N THR A 683 -21.02 -19.02 4.31
CA THR A 683 -20.07 -19.96 3.70
C THR A 683 -18.93 -19.21 3.02
N GLN A 684 -19.25 -18.15 2.26
CA GLN A 684 -18.25 -17.29 1.64
C GLN A 684 -17.40 -16.57 2.70
N ARG A 685 -18.02 -16.02 3.77
CA ARG A 685 -17.30 -15.39 4.89
C ARG A 685 -16.31 -16.37 5.55
N LYS A 686 -16.72 -17.62 5.82
CA LYS A 686 -15.83 -18.65 6.39
C LYS A 686 -14.66 -18.98 5.45
N LYS A 687 -14.92 -19.13 4.15
CA LYS A 687 -13.89 -19.35 3.13
C LYS A 687 -12.88 -18.20 3.11
N LEU A 688 -13.36 -16.96 3.05
CA LEU A 688 -12.53 -15.76 3.04
C LEU A 688 -11.66 -15.62 4.29
N ARG A 689 -12.25 -15.84 5.49
CA ARG A 689 -11.49 -15.87 6.75
C ARG A 689 -10.39 -16.93 6.73
N SER A 690 -10.70 -18.14 6.25
CA SER A 690 -9.70 -19.21 6.13
C SER A 690 -8.57 -18.84 5.18
N LEU A 691 -8.87 -18.18 4.05
CA LEU A 691 -7.85 -17.72 3.10
C LEU A 691 -6.96 -16.62 3.72
N ALA A 692 -7.55 -15.68 4.47
CA ALA A 692 -6.79 -14.66 5.18
C ALA A 692 -5.83 -15.28 6.21
N LEU A 693 -6.32 -16.21 7.04
CA LEU A 693 -5.50 -16.93 8.01
C LEU A 693 -4.36 -17.72 7.34
N GLN A 694 -4.61 -18.34 6.18
CA GLN A 694 -3.57 -19.00 5.39
C GLN A 694 -2.54 -18.00 4.85
N GLY A 695 -2.96 -16.82 4.42
CA GLY A 695 -2.09 -15.74 3.97
C GLY A 695 -1.20 -15.16 5.07
N MET A 696 -1.63 -15.23 6.33
CA MET A 696 -0.86 -14.78 7.51
C MET A 696 0.00 -15.90 8.12
N SER A 697 -0.29 -17.16 7.83
CA SER A 697 0.44 -18.30 8.37
C SER A 697 1.91 -18.29 7.96
N ALA A 698 2.80 -18.38 8.95
CA ALA A 698 4.25 -18.51 8.76
C ALA A 698 4.67 -19.88 8.17
N ILE A 699 3.74 -20.80 7.92
CA ILE A 699 4.04 -22.12 7.35
C ILE A 699 4.25 -22.00 5.84
N GLY A 700 5.41 -22.49 5.36
CA GLY A 700 5.77 -22.49 3.94
C GLY A 700 6.72 -21.36 3.57
N ARG A 701 6.91 -21.11 2.26
CA ARG A 701 7.75 -19.99 1.79
C ARG A 701 6.93 -18.71 1.75
N ALA A 702 7.52 -17.63 2.22
CA ALA A 702 7.02 -16.28 1.99
C ALA A 702 6.78 -16.06 0.50
N LYS A 703 5.66 -15.41 0.17
CA LYS A 703 5.30 -15.11 -1.22
C LYS A 703 5.86 -13.75 -1.65
N PRO A 704 6.15 -13.56 -2.94
CA PRO A 704 6.33 -12.22 -3.49
C PRO A 704 5.12 -11.34 -3.21
N ASP A 705 5.32 -10.03 -3.05
CA ASP A 705 4.24 -9.07 -2.76
C ASP A 705 3.13 -9.16 -3.84
N GLU A 706 3.50 -9.37 -5.10
CA GLU A 706 2.57 -9.43 -6.24
C GLU A 706 1.67 -10.67 -6.20
N ALA A 707 2.10 -11.72 -5.49
CA ALA A 707 1.36 -12.98 -5.34
C ALA A 707 0.44 -12.99 -4.11
N VAL A 708 0.40 -11.89 -3.34
CA VAL A 708 -0.46 -11.74 -2.16
C VAL A 708 -1.35 -10.53 -2.33
N THR A 709 -2.65 -10.74 -2.19
CA THR A 709 -3.62 -9.66 -2.22
C THR A 709 -4.04 -9.30 -0.79
N THR A 710 -4.06 -8.00 -0.49
CA THR A 710 -4.61 -7.44 0.76
C THR A 710 -6.13 -7.40 0.76
N ARG A 711 -6.72 -7.48 -0.43
CA ARG A 711 -8.16 -7.57 -0.66
C ARG A 711 -8.45 -8.84 -1.41
N TYR A 712 -9.54 -9.50 -1.07
CA TYR A 712 -9.98 -10.60 -1.91
C TYR A 712 -10.61 -10.02 -3.17
N SER A 713 -10.05 -10.37 -4.32
CA SER A 713 -10.69 -10.15 -5.62
C SER A 713 -10.81 -11.51 -6.29
N GLU A 714 -12.03 -11.86 -6.72
CA GLU A 714 -12.21 -13.04 -7.57
C GLU A 714 -11.62 -12.81 -8.97
N GLN A 715 -11.34 -11.56 -9.34
CA GLN A 715 -10.78 -11.18 -10.63
C GLN A 715 -9.34 -10.69 -10.49
N GLU A 716 -8.41 -11.44 -11.07
CA GLU A 716 -7.03 -10.99 -11.25
C GLU A 716 -6.98 -9.83 -12.25
N THR A 717 -6.15 -8.83 -11.96
CA THR A 717 -5.97 -7.63 -12.78
C THR A 717 -4.50 -7.42 -13.12
N VAL A 718 -4.23 -6.83 -14.28
CA VAL A 718 -2.89 -6.51 -14.76
C VAL A 718 -2.87 -5.08 -15.32
N GLU A 719 -1.69 -4.46 -15.35
CA GLU A 719 -1.51 -3.15 -15.97
C GLU A 719 -1.38 -3.27 -17.49
N VAL A 720 -2.04 -2.38 -18.21
CA VAL A 720 -2.00 -2.25 -19.66
C VAL A 720 -1.39 -0.90 -20.02
N LEU A 721 -0.24 -0.92 -20.70
CA LEU A 721 0.40 0.27 -21.26
C LEU A 721 -0.30 0.64 -22.58
N LEU A 722 -0.85 1.85 -22.63
CA LEU A 722 -1.52 2.38 -23.81
C LEU A 722 -0.64 3.43 -24.50
N LEU A 723 -0.40 3.25 -25.79
CA LEU A 723 0.40 4.15 -26.62
C LEU A 723 -0.33 4.39 -27.95
N LYS A 724 -0.07 5.49 -28.66
CA LYS A 724 -0.56 5.67 -30.04
C LYS A 724 0.35 4.98 -31.06
N GLN A 725 1.66 5.06 -30.87
CA GLN A 725 2.64 4.52 -31.80
C GLN A 725 3.93 4.10 -31.10
N VAL A 726 4.58 3.06 -31.65
CA VAL A 726 5.89 2.57 -31.19
C VAL A 726 6.79 2.36 -32.40
N GLU A 727 7.96 3.00 -32.41
CA GLU A 727 9.01 2.78 -33.42
C GLU A 727 10.23 2.13 -32.75
N LEU A 728 10.31 0.80 -32.85
CA LEU A 728 11.37 0.00 -32.22
C LEU A 728 12.73 0.18 -32.91
N ASN A 729 13.80 -0.05 -32.15
CA ASN A 729 15.19 -0.18 -32.62
C ASN A 729 15.69 1.03 -33.44
N GLN A 730 15.32 2.24 -33.03
CA GLN A 730 15.74 3.48 -33.68
C GLN A 730 17.05 3.99 -33.06
N THR A 731 17.88 4.64 -33.88
CA THR A 731 19.10 5.30 -33.40
C THR A 731 18.86 6.79 -33.26
N HIS A 732 19.06 7.34 -32.05
CA HIS A 732 19.00 8.77 -31.79
C HIS A 732 20.21 9.19 -30.97
N GLN A 733 20.94 10.22 -31.41
CA GLN A 733 22.15 10.72 -30.74
C GLN A 733 23.17 9.60 -30.39
N ASN A 734 23.43 8.69 -31.34
CA ASN A 734 24.31 7.52 -31.18
C ASN A 734 23.87 6.49 -30.12
N GLN A 735 22.60 6.50 -29.72
CA GLN A 735 22.03 5.49 -28.82
C GLN A 735 20.91 4.71 -29.50
N LEU A 736 20.89 3.40 -29.29
CA LEU A 736 19.79 2.53 -29.69
C LEU A 736 18.64 2.68 -28.69
N GLY A 737 17.44 2.85 -29.20
CA GLY A 737 16.24 3.02 -28.39
C GLY A 737 14.96 2.83 -29.17
N THR A 738 13.88 3.37 -28.63
CA THR A 738 12.52 3.23 -29.15
C THR A 738 11.80 4.56 -29.01
N TRP A 739 11.16 5.02 -30.08
CA TRP A 739 10.29 6.18 -30.00
C TRP A 739 8.88 5.74 -29.61
N LEU A 740 8.31 6.40 -28.62
CA LEU A 740 6.94 6.20 -28.17
C LEU A 740 6.13 7.47 -28.43
N THR A 741 4.95 7.31 -29.00
CA THR A 741 3.93 8.36 -29.10
C THR A 741 2.82 8.03 -28.11
N PHE A 742 2.54 8.95 -27.19
CA PHE A 742 1.54 8.81 -26.13
C PHE A 742 0.14 9.24 -26.61
N SER A 743 -0.88 9.05 -25.77
CA SER A 743 -2.28 9.41 -26.11
C SER A 743 -2.48 10.90 -26.40
N ASP A 744 -1.65 11.76 -25.82
CA ASP A 744 -1.61 13.22 -26.00
C ASP A 744 -0.77 13.67 -27.22
N ASP A 745 -0.42 12.75 -28.12
CA ASP A 745 0.45 12.96 -29.28
C ASP A 745 1.89 13.38 -28.95
N HIS A 746 2.26 13.39 -27.66
CA HIS A 746 3.64 13.63 -27.27
C HIS A 746 4.52 12.46 -27.73
N ARG A 747 5.60 12.77 -28.44
CA ARG A 747 6.60 11.79 -28.90
C ARG A 747 7.89 11.88 -28.10
N GLU A 748 8.38 10.76 -27.57
CA GLU A 748 9.57 10.72 -26.72
C GLU A 748 10.44 9.48 -26.96
N PHE A 749 11.77 9.64 -26.85
CA PHE A 749 12.76 8.60 -27.10
C PHE A 749 13.16 7.86 -25.81
N TYR A 750 13.06 6.54 -25.83
CA TYR A 750 13.42 5.62 -24.75
C TYR A 750 14.62 4.77 -25.16
N PRO A 751 15.84 5.06 -24.70
CA PRO A 751 17.01 4.22 -24.97
C PRO A 751 16.89 2.84 -24.33
N HIS A 752 17.48 1.83 -24.95
CA HIS A 752 17.49 0.46 -24.41
C HIS A 752 18.42 0.29 -23.20
N ASN A 753 19.30 1.27 -22.96
CA ASN A 753 20.06 1.42 -21.73
C ASN A 753 19.64 2.73 -21.06
N GLY A 754 18.59 2.66 -20.24
CA GLY A 754 17.98 3.82 -19.61
C GLY A 754 18.91 4.58 -18.67
N ARG A 755 19.94 3.89 -18.17
CA ARG A 755 20.95 4.45 -17.26
C ARG A 755 21.91 5.44 -17.94
N ALA A 756 21.90 5.53 -19.28
CA ALA A 756 22.83 6.36 -20.04
C ALA A 756 22.57 7.88 -20.01
N PHE A 757 21.33 8.34 -19.73
CA PHE A 757 20.98 9.78 -19.72
C PHE A 757 21.06 10.45 -18.33
N GLY A 758 21.64 9.77 -17.34
CA GLY A 758 21.67 10.25 -15.97
C GLY A 758 20.31 10.10 -15.24
N HIS A 759 20.37 10.07 -13.91
CA HIS A 759 19.25 9.64 -13.06
C HIS A 759 17.98 10.48 -13.20
N LYS A 760 18.09 11.81 -13.42
CA LYS A 760 16.92 12.69 -13.50
C LYS A 760 16.06 12.36 -14.73
N LYS A 761 16.68 12.32 -15.92
CA LYS A 761 15.95 12.06 -17.17
C LYS A 761 15.41 10.63 -17.22
N TRP A 762 16.16 9.66 -16.72
CA TRP A 762 15.69 8.28 -16.58
C TRP A 762 14.41 8.18 -15.73
N ARG A 763 14.35 8.88 -14.59
CA ARG A 763 13.15 8.93 -13.73
C ARG A 763 11.96 9.60 -14.41
N GLU A 764 12.18 10.72 -15.10
CA GLU A 764 11.13 11.42 -15.87
C GLU A 764 10.51 10.49 -16.91
N LEU A 765 11.34 9.73 -17.65
CA LEU A 765 10.88 8.75 -18.63
C LEU A 765 10.06 7.62 -17.98
N ALA A 766 10.56 7.03 -16.88
CA ALA A 766 9.83 5.97 -16.18
C ALA A 766 8.47 6.45 -15.62
N ALA A 767 8.44 7.65 -15.02
CA ALA A 767 7.21 8.23 -14.48
C ALA A 767 6.16 8.46 -15.58
N LYS A 768 6.57 8.91 -16.76
CA LYS A 768 5.65 9.13 -17.88
C LYS A 768 5.02 7.83 -18.39
N LEU A 769 5.80 6.75 -18.49
CA LEU A 769 5.26 5.43 -18.80
C LEU A 769 4.22 4.98 -17.77
N GLN A 770 4.49 5.20 -16.48
CA GLN A 770 3.55 4.85 -15.41
C GLN A 770 2.23 5.62 -15.54
N LEU A 771 2.28 6.90 -15.90
CA LEU A 771 1.07 7.72 -16.11
C LEU A 771 0.19 7.23 -17.28
N SER A 772 0.74 6.41 -18.18
CA SER A 772 0.05 5.82 -19.33
C SER A 772 -0.44 4.38 -19.10
N LEU A 773 -0.31 3.86 -17.88
CA LEU A 773 -0.84 2.55 -17.51
C LEU A 773 -2.31 2.66 -17.07
N VAL A 774 -3.08 1.61 -17.37
CA VAL A 774 -4.42 1.39 -16.84
C VAL A 774 -4.56 -0.03 -16.31
N LYS A 775 -5.20 -0.21 -15.15
CA LYS A 775 -5.36 -1.51 -14.50
C LYS A 775 -6.67 -2.18 -14.92
N ILE A 776 -6.59 -3.36 -15.54
CA ILE A 776 -7.73 -4.06 -16.16
C ILE A 776 -7.74 -5.54 -15.73
N ALA A 777 -8.92 -6.15 -15.65
CA ALA A 777 -9.05 -7.58 -15.37
C ALA A 777 -8.39 -8.42 -16.48
N ILE A 778 -7.63 -9.46 -16.12
CA ILE A 778 -6.78 -10.24 -17.07
C ILE A 778 -7.59 -10.76 -18.28
N HIS A 779 -8.81 -11.24 -18.06
CA HIS A 779 -9.67 -11.76 -19.14
C HIS A 779 -10.16 -10.67 -20.13
N GLN A 780 -10.05 -9.40 -19.75
CA GLN A 780 -10.42 -8.20 -20.51
C GLN A 780 -9.21 -7.46 -21.08
N THR A 781 -7.98 -7.96 -20.90
CA THR A 781 -6.77 -7.30 -21.39
C THR A 781 -6.37 -7.77 -22.79
N PRO A 782 -5.42 -7.07 -23.42
CA PRO A 782 -4.68 -7.64 -24.54
C PRO A 782 -4.02 -8.98 -24.18
N LYS A 783 -3.70 -9.78 -25.20
CA LYS A 783 -2.88 -10.98 -25.05
C LYS A 783 -1.53 -10.66 -24.40
N ALA A 784 -1.01 -11.61 -23.62
CA ALA A 784 0.28 -11.47 -22.98
C ALA A 784 1.41 -11.40 -24.01
N VAL A 785 2.43 -10.60 -23.71
CA VAL A 785 3.64 -10.46 -24.52
C VAL A 785 4.81 -11.05 -23.74
N LYS A 786 5.71 -11.77 -24.42
CA LYS A 786 6.91 -12.34 -23.79
C LYS A 786 7.87 -11.26 -23.30
N GLN A 787 8.50 -11.47 -22.14
CA GLN A 787 9.45 -10.51 -21.56
C GLN A 787 10.54 -10.10 -22.55
N LYS A 788 11.09 -11.04 -23.32
CA LYS A 788 12.11 -10.77 -24.34
C LYS A 788 11.69 -9.73 -25.39
N ASN A 789 10.40 -9.67 -25.74
CA ASN A 789 9.87 -8.73 -26.73
C ASN A 789 9.66 -7.32 -26.14
N LEU A 790 9.64 -7.21 -24.81
CA LEU A 790 9.53 -5.96 -24.06
C LEU A 790 10.84 -5.59 -23.34
N ALA A 791 11.95 -6.26 -23.63
CA ALA A 791 13.22 -6.05 -22.93
C ALA A 791 13.71 -4.59 -22.99
N TRP A 792 13.28 -3.81 -23.98
CA TRP A 792 13.55 -2.36 -24.10
C TRP A 792 12.85 -1.50 -23.02
N LEU A 793 11.85 -2.04 -22.32
CA LEU A 793 11.16 -1.39 -21.19
C LEU A 793 11.73 -1.76 -19.82
N LYS A 794 12.60 -2.77 -19.72
CA LYS A 794 13.02 -3.37 -18.43
C LYS A 794 13.67 -2.38 -17.45
N ASP A 795 14.29 -1.33 -17.98
CA ASP A 795 14.94 -0.29 -17.19
C ASP A 795 13.93 0.74 -16.64
N TYR A 796 12.69 0.73 -17.12
CA TYR A 796 11.65 1.73 -16.81
C TYR A 796 10.43 1.13 -16.11
N LEU A 797 10.07 -0.11 -16.45
CA LEU A 797 8.91 -0.83 -15.92
C LEU A 797 9.32 -2.24 -15.48
N TYR A 798 8.70 -2.72 -14.40
CA TYR A 798 8.87 -4.09 -13.95
C TYR A 798 8.14 -5.05 -14.89
N LEU A 799 8.88 -5.97 -15.51
CA LEU A 799 8.35 -6.93 -16.48
C LEU A 799 8.08 -8.32 -15.87
N GLY A 800 8.33 -8.50 -14.57
CA GLY A 800 8.31 -9.79 -13.90
C GLY A 800 9.71 -10.24 -13.48
N TYR A 801 9.78 -11.39 -12.79
CA TYR A 801 11.06 -12.03 -12.47
C TYR A 801 11.80 -12.41 -13.76
N PRO A 802 13.15 -12.32 -13.80
CA PRO A 802 13.93 -12.56 -15.02
C PRO A 802 13.77 -13.99 -15.54
N ASP A 803 12.88 -14.15 -16.52
CA ASP A 803 12.69 -15.35 -17.32
C ASP A 803 12.25 -14.91 -18.72
N GLU A 804 13.15 -15.03 -19.69
CA GLU A 804 12.91 -14.55 -21.06
C GLU A 804 11.77 -15.27 -21.76
N GLN A 805 11.37 -16.46 -21.29
CA GLN A 805 10.27 -17.25 -21.84
C GLN A 805 8.93 -17.00 -21.11
N ALA A 806 8.97 -16.35 -19.95
CA ALA A 806 7.79 -15.97 -19.21
C ALA A 806 7.02 -14.83 -19.90
N ASP A 807 5.74 -14.77 -19.60
CA ASP A 807 4.89 -13.63 -19.97
C ASP A 807 5.28 -12.43 -19.12
N ALA A 808 5.27 -11.24 -19.72
CA ALA A 808 5.51 -10.01 -19.00
C ALA A 808 4.39 -9.76 -17.98
N ALA A 809 4.76 -9.17 -16.84
CA ALA A 809 3.83 -8.72 -15.80
C ALA A 809 2.93 -7.56 -16.24
N ILE A 810 3.17 -6.97 -17.42
CA ILE A 810 2.35 -5.92 -18.04
C ILE A 810 1.78 -6.39 -19.38
N ARG A 811 0.76 -5.68 -19.86
CA ARG A 811 0.24 -5.77 -21.24
C ARG A 811 0.54 -4.47 -21.97
N ILE A 812 0.52 -4.52 -23.30
CA ILE A 812 0.70 -3.33 -24.14
C ILE A 812 -0.32 -3.34 -25.27
N ALA A 813 -0.86 -2.17 -25.60
CA ALA A 813 -1.75 -1.96 -26.73
C ALA A 813 -1.49 -0.62 -27.40
N LEU A 814 -1.77 -0.55 -28.70
CA LEU A 814 -1.75 0.68 -29.47
C LEU A 814 -3.18 1.22 -29.67
N ILE A 815 -3.37 2.52 -29.46
CA ILE A 815 -4.63 3.25 -29.67
C ILE A 815 -4.67 3.70 -31.13
N ARG A 816 -5.68 3.27 -31.88
CA ARG A 816 -5.94 3.73 -33.25
C ARG A 816 -6.73 5.04 -33.26
N GLU A 817 -6.82 5.67 -34.43
CA GLU A 817 -7.62 6.89 -34.65
C GLU A 817 -9.13 6.69 -34.41
N ASP A 818 -9.63 5.46 -34.50
CA ASP A 818 -11.02 5.07 -34.20
C ASP A 818 -11.20 4.59 -32.75
N ASP A 819 -10.27 4.95 -31.85
CA ASP A 819 -10.19 4.57 -30.44
C ASP A 819 -10.02 3.06 -30.18
N GLN A 820 -9.98 2.22 -31.22
CA GLN A 820 -9.80 0.78 -31.08
C GLN A 820 -8.37 0.45 -30.65
N LEU A 821 -8.24 -0.56 -29.79
CA LEU A 821 -6.95 -1.05 -29.34
C LEU A 821 -6.47 -2.20 -30.23
N ILE A 822 -5.21 -2.12 -30.66
CA ILE A 822 -4.53 -3.18 -31.40
C ILE A 822 -3.26 -3.64 -30.68
N THR A 823 -2.76 -4.81 -31.05
CA THR A 823 -1.50 -5.34 -30.50
C THR A 823 -0.29 -4.54 -31.00
N LEU A 824 0.86 -4.74 -30.34
CA LEU A 824 2.11 -4.05 -30.70
C LEU A 824 2.60 -4.35 -32.13
N ASP A 825 2.27 -5.52 -32.68
CA ASP A 825 2.54 -5.92 -34.08
C ASP A 825 1.46 -5.44 -35.07
N GLY A 826 0.48 -4.66 -34.61
CA GLY A 826 -0.58 -4.07 -35.43
C GLY A 826 -1.77 -4.98 -35.72
N SER A 827 -1.86 -6.16 -35.08
CA SER A 827 -3.00 -7.06 -35.25
C SER A 827 -4.26 -6.54 -34.54
N PRO A 828 -5.43 -6.56 -35.21
CA PRO A 828 -6.70 -6.20 -34.58
C PRO A 828 -7.20 -7.27 -33.60
N GLN A 829 -6.65 -8.50 -33.64
CA GLN A 829 -7.07 -9.60 -32.77
C GLN A 829 -6.40 -9.54 -31.39
N ILE A 830 -6.76 -8.49 -30.63
CA ILE A 830 -6.14 -8.16 -29.35
C ILE A 830 -6.62 -9.01 -28.17
N ASN A 831 -7.86 -9.50 -28.21
CA ASN A 831 -8.49 -10.38 -27.21
C ASN A 831 -9.42 -11.39 -27.91
N GLU A 832 -9.68 -12.53 -27.28
CA GLU A 832 -10.48 -13.62 -27.86
C GLU A 832 -12.00 -13.39 -27.80
N LYS A 833 -12.47 -12.66 -26.79
CA LYS A 833 -13.89 -12.52 -26.44
C LYS A 833 -14.40 -11.09 -26.47
N TYR A 834 -13.49 -10.12 -26.54
CA TYR A 834 -13.82 -8.71 -26.41
C TYR A 834 -13.14 -7.88 -27.49
N THR A 835 -13.90 -6.94 -28.02
CA THR A 835 -13.36 -5.74 -28.68
C THR A 835 -12.95 -4.76 -27.58
N LEU A 836 -11.75 -4.20 -27.71
CA LEU A 836 -11.15 -3.31 -26.73
C LEU A 836 -10.96 -1.92 -27.34
N SER A 837 -11.36 -0.87 -26.63
CA SER A 837 -11.17 0.52 -27.04
C SER A 837 -10.73 1.40 -25.86
N TYR A 838 -10.15 2.55 -26.18
CA TYR A 838 -9.78 3.56 -25.20
C TYR A 838 -9.88 4.96 -25.79
N ASN A 839 -10.52 5.87 -25.06
CA ASN A 839 -10.40 7.31 -25.30
C ASN A 839 -10.35 8.10 -23.99
N ASP A 840 -10.13 9.41 -24.09
CA ASP A 840 -9.91 10.31 -22.96
C ASP A 840 -11.18 10.69 -22.18
N TRP A 841 -12.36 10.50 -22.77
CA TRP A 841 -13.66 10.86 -22.15
C TRP A 841 -14.47 9.66 -21.61
N LEU A 842 -14.27 8.44 -22.12
CA LEU A 842 -14.85 7.17 -21.61
C LEU A 842 -13.85 6.25 -20.93
N GLY A 843 -12.55 6.41 -21.20
CA GLY A 843 -11.52 5.49 -20.72
C GLY A 843 -11.57 4.14 -21.41
N TYR A 844 -11.06 3.10 -20.75
CA TYR A 844 -10.94 1.75 -21.30
C TYR A 844 -12.28 1.02 -21.31
N GLN A 845 -12.65 0.49 -22.48
CA GLN A 845 -13.90 -0.23 -22.69
C GLN A 845 -13.66 -1.66 -23.18
N THR A 846 -14.57 -2.53 -22.78
CA THR A 846 -14.60 -3.94 -23.19
C THR A 846 -16.00 -4.28 -23.67
N LEU A 847 -16.14 -4.47 -24.98
CA LEU A 847 -17.40 -4.88 -25.61
C LEU A 847 -17.27 -6.33 -26.02
N LYS A 848 -18.23 -7.17 -25.62
CA LYS A 848 -18.21 -8.59 -25.98
C LYS A 848 -18.36 -8.71 -27.50
N THR A 849 -17.46 -9.43 -28.16
CA THR A 849 -17.58 -9.67 -29.60
C THR A 849 -18.85 -10.47 -29.84
N GLU A 850 -19.79 -9.94 -30.62
CA GLU A 850 -20.90 -10.75 -31.11
C GLU A 850 -20.31 -11.85 -32.01
N GLY A 851 -20.60 -13.10 -31.67
CA GLY A 851 -20.10 -14.28 -32.38
C GLY A 851 -20.94 -14.61 -33.59
#